data_AF-A0AAI9YKX1-F1
#
_entry.id   AF-A0AAI9YKX1-F1
#
_cell.length_a   1.000
_cell.length_b   1.000
_cell.length_c   1.000
_cell.angle_alpha   90.00
_cell.angle_beta   90.00
_cell.angle_gamma   90.00
#
_symmetry.space_group_name_H-M   'P 1'
#
loop_
_entity.id
_entity.type
_entity.pdbx_description
1 polymer ?
#
loop_
_entity_poly.entity_id
_entity_poly.type
_entity_poly.pdbx_seq_one_letter_code
_entity_poly.pdbx_strand_id
1 'polypeptide(L)'
;GHAPAWSLIEELCKDADISRLGKAELAQPLCTALQIAQIDILTASGICLDAIVGHSSGEIAATYAAGLISRKAAMQIAYYRGFYAHLARAGTKDGGGMLAVGLSLAAASELCRQPAFVGRLVVAASNAPQSCTLSGDRDAMAGTKEQLERDNIFARPLLLDTAYHSHHMAACADAYLQALLACDISVKPGKGRGRGACVWSSSVRGDARLVRRGGEAELLAALKGPYWVANMVQMVKFSQALELAVWHGGPFDLAIELGPHPALKGPVEQTLKAAYGAAPPYASLLKRKASDVAVVQEAIGCVWSQLGPAHVDFNGFRGIWSESNTSIMTPKLLFADLPGYTWDHDRVSWRESRISGRYRTLADTAHELLGRRMPDDNDHELRWRNVLRVREIPWLKGHEVLREVLLPGAAYVSIAAQAAQYVAGSRPVASLAVEDVDILRPVVVPDNTDGVETMFTVQVLPAAADDCSPNNKAAQVVRAKFAYYVCPNEVTDAMMLTCSGNLVILLGLADSGNGPTLASGPVLPGRGPIPDNAVHVDGEAIHEMFGQIGLGYHDGFAAMKSCERALGYAAATAVWPADASVDTYADAASPGPSSGSYVLHPVILDVAFQALFVAHAYPASLLLERAMLPSHIDRVLSLPR
;
A
#
# COMPACT_ATOMS: atom_id res chain seq x y z
N GLY A 1 25.07 -50.79 38.67
CA GLY A 1 23.77 -50.12 38.45
C GLY A 1 22.96 -50.89 37.42
N HIS A 2 21.66 -50.61 37.29
CA HIS A 2 20.80 -51.27 36.30
C HIS A 2 20.99 -50.63 34.91
N ALA A 3 21.91 -51.16 34.10
CA ALA A 3 22.10 -50.69 32.72
C ALA A 3 20.89 -51.08 31.85
N PRO A 4 20.37 -50.17 31.00
CA PRO A 4 19.27 -50.50 30.08
C PRO A 4 19.72 -51.52 29.03
N ALA A 5 18.88 -52.51 28.75
CA ALA A 5 19.09 -53.46 27.65
C ALA A 5 18.64 -52.92 26.28
N TRP A 6 18.28 -51.64 26.21
CA TRP A 6 17.73 -50.97 25.04
C TRP A 6 18.46 -49.64 24.80
N SER A 7 18.54 -49.23 23.53
CA SER A 7 19.09 -47.95 23.13
C SER A 7 17.98 -46.91 22.96
N LEU A 8 18.21 -45.71 23.51
CA LEU A 8 17.25 -44.60 23.44
C LEU A 8 16.96 -44.20 21.99
N ILE A 9 18.00 -44.07 21.17
CA ILE A 9 17.88 -43.67 19.77
C ILE A 9 17.17 -44.76 18.96
N GLU A 10 17.52 -46.02 19.17
CA GLU A 10 16.87 -47.13 18.46
C GLU A 10 15.38 -47.21 18.78
N GLU A 11 14.97 -47.01 20.03
CA GLU A 11 13.53 -47.00 20.38
C GLU A 11 12.78 -45.81 19.78
N LEU A 12 13.42 -44.63 19.64
CA LEU A 12 12.81 -43.47 18.96
C LEU A 12 12.68 -43.67 17.46
N CYS A 13 13.61 -44.40 16.84
CA CYS A 13 13.62 -44.64 15.39
C CYS A 13 12.75 -45.83 14.94
N LYS A 14 12.11 -46.55 15.87
CA LYS A 14 11.21 -47.67 15.54
C LYS A 14 9.89 -47.17 14.96
N ASP A 15 9.43 -47.86 13.93
CA ASP A 15 8.09 -47.67 13.37
C ASP A 15 6.99 -47.96 14.41
N ALA A 16 5.84 -47.33 14.22
CA ALA A 16 4.70 -47.39 15.15
C ALA A 16 4.26 -48.83 15.47
N ASP A 17 4.34 -49.74 14.49
CA ASP A 17 3.84 -51.11 14.60
C ASP A 17 4.69 -52.00 15.51
N ILE A 18 5.99 -51.71 15.62
CA ILE A 18 6.94 -52.45 16.47
C ILE A 18 7.37 -51.64 17.70
N SER A 19 6.84 -50.42 17.84
CA SER A 19 7.21 -49.48 18.88
C SER A 19 6.67 -49.94 20.25
N ARG A 20 7.52 -49.81 21.26
CA ARG A 20 7.19 -50.15 22.66
C ARG A 20 6.96 -48.91 23.53
N LEU A 21 6.78 -47.74 22.91
CA LEU A 21 6.67 -46.45 23.59
C LEU A 21 5.52 -46.35 24.61
N GLY A 22 4.57 -47.28 24.61
CA GLY A 22 3.54 -47.38 25.65
C GLY A 22 4.03 -47.94 26.99
N LYS A 23 5.20 -48.58 27.04
CA LYS A 23 5.76 -49.15 28.29
C LYS A 23 6.40 -48.06 29.14
N ALA A 24 6.05 -47.99 30.42
CA ALA A 24 6.57 -46.99 31.35
C ALA A 24 8.11 -46.92 31.42
N GLU A 25 8.77 -48.08 31.35
CA GLU A 25 10.25 -48.20 31.35
C GLU A 25 10.93 -47.48 30.18
N LEU A 26 10.20 -47.26 29.08
CA LEU A 26 10.66 -46.55 27.88
C LEU A 26 10.06 -45.15 27.80
N ALA A 27 8.74 -45.04 27.95
CA ALA A 27 7.97 -43.80 27.77
C ALA A 27 8.53 -42.64 28.60
N GLN A 28 8.87 -42.91 29.86
CA GLN A 28 9.37 -41.89 30.78
C GLN A 28 10.74 -41.34 30.39
N PRO A 29 11.80 -42.17 30.28
CA PRO A 29 13.11 -41.67 29.86
C PRO A 29 13.10 -41.09 28.45
N LEU A 30 12.32 -41.63 27.52
CA LEU A 30 12.23 -41.11 26.14
C LEU A 30 11.58 -39.72 26.10
N CYS A 31 10.47 -39.53 26.83
CA CYS A 31 9.82 -38.22 26.93
C CYS A 31 10.76 -37.18 27.58
N THR A 32 11.43 -37.53 28.68
CA THR A 32 12.40 -36.64 29.33
C THR A 32 13.57 -36.31 28.42
N ALA A 33 14.11 -37.27 27.66
CA ALA A 33 15.20 -37.01 26.71
C ALA A 33 14.78 -36.04 25.61
N LEU A 34 13.57 -36.19 25.05
CA LEU A 34 13.03 -35.25 24.06
C LEU A 34 12.88 -33.84 24.66
N GLN A 35 12.32 -33.73 25.87
CA GLN A 35 12.19 -32.43 26.54
C GLN A 35 13.54 -31.78 26.83
N ILE A 36 14.55 -32.55 27.26
CA ILE A 36 15.93 -32.07 27.44
C ILE A 36 16.48 -31.53 26.12
N ALA A 37 16.33 -32.29 25.03
CA ALA A 37 16.80 -31.87 23.71
C ALA A 37 16.12 -30.56 23.25
N GLN A 38 14.81 -30.43 23.48
CA GLN A 38 14.05 -29.21 23.22
C GLN A 38 14.55 -28.03 24.05
N ILE A 39 14.83 -28.22 25.34
CA ILE A 39 15.40 -27.18 26.22
C ILE A 39 16.77 -26.75 25.72
N ASP A 40 17.59 -27.70 25.27
CA ASP A 40 18.92 -27.42 24.73
C ASP A 40 18.84 -26.65 23.40
N ILE A 41 17.87 -26.96 22.53
CA ILE A 41 17.58 -26.20 21.30
C ILE A 41 17.18 -24.76 21.64
N LEU A 42 16.25 -24.56 22.58
CA LEU A 42 15.83 -23.21 22.98
C LEU A 42 17.00 -22.42 23.58
N THR A 43 17.79 -23.05 24.46
CA THR A 43 18.96 -22.43 25.09
C THR A 43 20.01 -22.05 24.06
N ALA A 44 20.32 -22.94 23.10
CA ALA A 44 21.24 -22.65 22.01
C ALA A 44 20.72 -21.56 21.09
N SER A 45 19.40 -21.44 20.93
CA SER A 45 18.74 -20.37 20.18
C SER A 45 18.68 -19.04 20.96
N GLY A 46 19.35 -18.93 22.11
CA GLY A 46 19.34 -17.72 22.94
C GLY A 46 18.02 -17.46 23.69
N ILE A 47 17.04 -18.35 23.58
CA ILE A 47 15.71 -18.19 24.18
C ILE A 47 15.82 -18.48 25.68
N CYS A 48 15.50 -17.47 26.49
CA CYS A 48 15.49 -17.55 27.94
C CYS A 48 14.05 -17.70 28.45
N LEU A 49 13.82 -18.64 29.37
CA LEU A 49 12.52 -18.83 30.00
C LEU A 49 12.46 -18.04 31.32
N ASP A 50 11.43 -17.22 31.51
CA ASP A 50 11.24 -16.49 32.77
C ASP A 50 10.65 -17.38 33.87
N ALA A 51 9.74 -18.28 33.49
CA ALA A 51 9.13 -19.24 34.38
C ALA A 51 9.00 -20.61 33.72
N ILE A 52 8.99 -21.66 34.55
CA ILE A 52 8.74 -23.02 34.09
C ILE A 52 7.91 -23.81 35.10
N VAL A 53 6.92 -24.52 34.57
CA VAL A 53 6.03 -25.41 35.33
C VAL A 53 6.10 -26.79 34.72
N GLY A 54 6.37 -27.80 35.53
CA GLY A 54 6.33 -29.19 35.09
C GLY A 54 4.96 -29.81 35.38
N HIS A 55 4.52 -30.73 34.52
CA HIS A 55 3.36 -31.59 34.76
C HIS A 55 3.83 -33.02 34.95
N SER A 56 3.58 -33.61 36.13
CA SER A 56 4.01 -34.99 36.44
C SER A 56 5.50 -35.22 36.13
N SER A 57 5.84 -36.16 35.22
CA SER A 57 7.21 -36.44 34.80
C SER A 57 7.89 -35.26 34.10
N GLY A 58 7.13 -34.32 33.56
CA GLY A 58 7.66 -33.08 32.99
C GLY A 58 8.40 -32.21 34.02
N GLU A 59 8.20 -32.43 35.32
CA GLU A 59 9.00 -31.80 36.38
C GLU A 59 10.50 -32.11 36.30
N ILE A 60 10.84 -33.30 35.80
CA ILE A 60 12.23 -33.71 35.61
C ILE A 60 12.91 -32.79 34.59
N ALA A 61 12.24 -32.54 33.46
CA ALA A 61 12.72 -31.59 32.46
C ALA A 61 12.65 -30.13 32.95
N ALA A 62 11.61 -29.76 33.72
CA ALA A 62 11.45 -28.40 34.24
C ALA A 62 12.60 -28.00 35.18
N THR A 63 13.00 -28.88 36.09
CA THR A 63 14.14 -28.67 36.99
C THR A 63 15.49 -28.68 36.25
N TYR A 64 15.60 -29.43 35.15
CA TYR A 64 16.75 -29.35 34.24
C TYR A 64 16.85 -27.97 33.56
N ALA A 65 15.74 -27.45 33.03
CA ALA A 65 15.66 -26.12 32.42
C ALA A 65 15.96 -24.99 33.42
N ALA A 66 15.48 -25.12 34.66
CA ALA A 66 15.80 -24.20 35.76
C ALA A 66 17.27 -24.27 36.23
N GLY A 67 18.05 -25.25 35.74
CA GLY A 67 19.45 -25.45 36.09
C GLY A 67 19.68 -26.07 37.47
N LEU A 68 18.64 -26.64 38.09
CA LEU A 68 18.71 -27.26 39.42
C LEU A 68 19.41 -28.62 39.37
N ILE A 69 19.17 -29.39 38.30
CA ILE A 69 19.76 -30.71 38.10
C ILE A 69 20.51 -30.80 36.76
N SER A 70 21.47 -31.72 36.69
CA SER A 70 22.22 -32.00 35.46
C SER A 70 21.42 -32.85 34.47
N ARG A 71 21.85 -32.88 33.20
CA ARG A 71 21.29 -33.77 32.16
C ARG A 71 21.33 -35.24 32.61
N LYS A 72 22.47 -35.65 33.18
CA LYS A 72 22.68 -37.01 33.72
C LYS A 72 21.68 -37.33 34.82
N ALA A 73 21.51 -36.42 35.77
CA ALA A 73 20.56 -36.58 36.87
C ALA A 73 19.11 -36.71 36.35
N ALA A 74 18.69 -35.83 35.45
CA ALA A 74 17.37 -35.87 34.84
C ALA A 74 17.10 -37.23 34.16
N MET A 75 18.07 -37.76 33.42
CA MET A 75 17.95 -39.09 32.80
C MET A 75 17.94 -40.23 33.80
N GLN A 76 18.75 -40.17 34.87
CA GLN A 76 18.74 -41.18 35.95
C GLN A 76 17.37 -41.22 36.66
N ILE A 77 16.82 -40.04 36.97
CA ILE A 77 15.51 -39.90 37.60
C ILE A 77 14.42 -40.51 36.71
N ALA A 78 14.35 -40.09 35.45
CA ALA A 78 13.35 -40.58 34.50
C ALA A 78 13.47 -42.09 34.24
N TYR A 79 14.71 -42.60 34.12
CA TYR A 79 14.97 -44.02 33.92
C TYR A 79 14.46 -44.85 35.10
N TYR A 80 14.85 -44.53 36.34
CA TYR A 80 14.41 -45.32 37.49
C TYR A 80 12.91 -45.15 37.79
N ARG A 81 12.32 -43.98 37.50
CA ARG A 81 10.87 -43.77 37.61
C ARG A 81 10.08 -44.67 36.67
N GLY A 82 10.59 -44.89 35.45
CA GLY A 82 10.02 -45.84 34.50
C GLY A 82 10.31 -47.29 34.88
N PHE A 83 11.55 -47.60 35.26
CA PHE A 83 12.02 -48.94 35.59
C PHE A 83 11.21 -49.58 36.73
N TYR A 84 10.95 -48.84 37.81
CA TYR A 84 10.20 -49.35 38.95
C TYR A 84 8.68 -49.26 38.81
N ALA A 85 8.14 -48.61 37.77
CA ALA A 85 6.70 -48.43 37.60
C ALA A 85 5.92 -49.76 37.51
N HIS A 86 6.56 -50.85 37.08
CA HIS A 86 5.94 -52.17 37.03
C HIS A 86 5.50 -52.69 38.41
N LEU A 87 6.14 -52.25 39.50
CA LEU A 87 5.80 -52.64 40.88
C LEU A 87 4.41 -52.13 41.28
N ALA A 88 3.89 -51.09 40.64
CA ALA A 88 2.57 -50.55 40.92
C ALA A 88 1.43 -51.54 40.62
N ARG A 89 1.70 -52.57 39.83
CA ARG A 89 0.73 -53.63 39.52
C ARG A 89 0.69 -54.68 40.64
N ALA A 90 1.69 -54.73 41.51
CA ALA A 90 1.77 -55.69 42.60
C ALA A 90 0.62 -55.48 43.59
N GLY A 91 -0.19 -56.51 43.82
CA GLY A 91 -1.31 -56.48 44.76
C GLY A 91 -2.66 -56.02 44.18
N THR A 92 -2.75 -55.77 42.87
CA THR A 92 -4.01 -55.40 42.20
C THR A 92 -4.47 -56.53 41.27
N LYS A 93 -5.74 -56.96 41.35
CA LYS A 93 -6.26 -58.04 40.48
C LYS A 93 -6.35 -57.63 39.02
N ASP A 94 -6.80 -56.40 38.75
CA ASP A 94 -7.12 -55.90 37.40
C ASP A 94 -6.22 -54.72 36.95
N GLY A 95 -5.18 -54.41 37.75
CA GLY A 95 -4.33 -53.24 37.53
C GLY A 95 -5.01 -51.91 37.87
N GLY A 96 -4.31 -50.82 37.59
CA GLY A 96 -4.81 -49.46 37.72
C GLY A 96 -5.00 -48.77 36.37
N GLY A 97 -5.45 -47.53 36.40
CA GLY A 97 -5.50 -46.63 35.24
C GLY A 97 -5.77 -45.18 35.64
N MET A 98 -6.04 -44.33 34.65
CA MET A 98 -6.34 -42.91 34.88
C MET A 98 -7.47 -42.43 33.95
N LEU A 99 -8.25 -41.46 34.43
CA LEU A 99 -9.43 -40.90 33.74
C LEU A 99 -9.36 -39.37 33.76
N ALA A 100 -9.29 -38.73 32.60
CA ALA A 100 -9.43 -37.28 32.48
C ALA A 100 -10.91 -36.91 32.62
N VAL A 101 -11.24 -35.98 33.53
CA VAL A 101 -12.60 -35.59 33.86
C VAL A 101 -12.80 -34.08 33.81
N GLY A 102 -13.97 -33.66 33.30
CA GLY A 102 -14.39 -32.25 33.25
C GLY A 102 -14.97 -31.76 34.57
N LEU A 103 -14.18 -31.87 35.65
CA LEU A 103 -14.58 -31.49 37.00
C LEU A 103 -13.58 -30.51 37.61
N SER A 104 -14.08 -29.63 38.47
CA SER A 104 -13.25 -28.85 39.39
C SER A 104 -12.58 -29.75 40.42
N LEU A 105 -11.46 -29.29 40.99
CA LEU A 105 -10.74 -30.03 42.03
C LEU A 105 -11.64 -30.36 43.22
N ALA A 106 -12.53 -29.44 43.62
CA ALA A 106 -13.47 -29.65 44.71
C ALA A 106 -14.47 -30.77 44.39
N ALA A 107 -15.09 -30.74 43.21
CA ALA A 107 -16.05 -31.75 42.78
C ALA A 107 -15.41 -33.13 42.59
N ALA A 108 -14.22 -33.18 41.97
CA ALA A 108 -13.45 -34.41 41.82
C ALA A 108 -13.05 -35.00 43.18
N SER A 109 -12.65 -34.16 44.13
CA SER A 109 -12.30 -34.58 45.49
C SER A 109 -13.50 -35.08 46.28
N GLU A 110 -14.69 -34.50 46.07
CA GLU A 110 -15.94 -34.99 46.65
C GLU A 110 -16.31 -36.36 46.08
N LEU A 111 -16.17 -36.53 44.76
CA LEU A 111 -16.41 -37.82 44.11
C LEU A 111 -15.51 -38.92 44.67
N CYS A 112 -14.20 -38.67 44.83
CA CYS A 112 -13.27 -39.62 45.45
C CYS A 112 -13.58 -39.94 46.92
N ARG A 113 -14.33 -39.07 47.63
CA ARG A 113 -14.75 -39.28 49.02
C ARG A 113 -16.05 -40.05 49.17
N GLN A 114 -16.73 -40.38 48.08
CA GLN A 114 -17.93 -41.22 48.14
C GLN A 114 -17.59 -42.64 48.63
N PRO A 115 -18.44 -43.30 49.44
CA PRO A 115 -18.15 -44.61 50.02
C PRO A 115 -17.73 -45.69 49.01
N ALA A 116 -18.23 -45.61 47.78
CA ALA A 116 -17.87 -46.54 46.70
C ALA A 116 -16.42 -46.39 46.19
N PHE A 117 -15.79 -45.24 46.41
CA PHE A 117 -14.51 -44.84 45.82
C PHE A 117 -13.40 -44.53 46.83
N VAL A 118 -13.71 -44.36 48.11
CA VAL A 118 -12.72 -44.10 49.17
C VAL A 118 -11.67 -45.21 49.20
N GLY A 119 -10.39 -44.82 49.15
CA GLY A 119 -9.24 -45.74 49.13
C GLY A 119 -9.02 -46.44 47.80
N ARG A 120 -9.85 -46.18 46.79
CA ARG A 120 -9.83 -46.83 45.47
C ARG A 120 -9.57 -45.84 44.34
N LEU A 121 -10.04 -44.60 44.48
CA LEU A 121 -9.79 -43.51 43.54
C LEU A 121 -9.28 -42.28 44.29
N VAL A 122 -8.37 -41.57 43.64
CA VAL A 122 -7.88 -40.26 44.08
C VAL A 122 -7.81 -39.29 42.91
N VAL A 123 -7.75 -38.00 43.22
CA VAL A 123 -7.43 -36.98 42.22
C VAL A 123 -5.92 -37.02 42.00
N ALA A 124 -5.50 -37.43 40.80
CA ALA A 124 -4.10 -37.50 40.41
C ALA A 124 -3.55 -36.17 39.89
N ALA A 125 -4.38 -35.36 39.24
CA ALA A 125 -3.97 -34.06 38.73
C ALA A 125 -5.11 -33.04 38.71
N SER A 126 -4.81 -31.81 39.10
CA SER A 126 -5.62 -30.61 38.88
C SER A 126 -5.03 -29.86 37.68
N ASN A 127 -5.51 -30.14 36.47
CA ASN A 127 -4.93 -29.64 35.23
C ASN A 127 -5.39 -28.21 34.89
N ALA A 128 -6.65 -27.88 35.15
CA ALA A 128 -7.24 -26.55 34.96
C ALA A 128 -8.45 -26.37 35.90
N PRO A 129 -9.09 -25.18 36.00
CA PRO A 129 -10.20 -24.93 36.91
C PRO A 129 -11.38 -25.92 36.80
N GLN A 130 -11.63 -26.45 35.60
CA GLN A 130 -12.68 -27.45 35.32
C GLN A 130 -12.14 -28.70 34.63
N SER A 131 -10.88 -29.06 34.88
CA SER A 131 -10.24 -30.22 34.27
C SER A 131 -9.31 -30.91 35.27
N CYS A 132 -9.71 -32.10 35.72
CA CYS A 132 -8.92 -32.94 36.61
C CYS A 132 -8.61 -34.30 35.97
N THR A 133 -7.68 -35.05 36.56
CA THR A 133 -7.43 -36.45 36.23
C THR A 133 -7.61 -37.29 37.49
N LEU A 134 -8.46 -38.31 37.43
CA LEU A 134 -8.63 -39.32 38.46
C LEU A 134 -7.68 -40.49 38.21
N SER A 135 -7.28 -41.19 39.28
CA SER A 135 -6.37 -42.34 39.21
C SER A 135 -6.70 -43.34 40.31
N GLY A 136 -6.54 -44.63 40.00
CA GLY A 136 -6.76 -45.71 40.96
C GLY A 136 -7.21 -47.02 40.31
N ASP A 137 -8.07 -47.76 41.00
CA ASP A 137 -8.52 -49.09 40.61
C ASP A 137 -9.34 -49.07 39.30
N ARG A 138 -9.08 -50.03 38.41
CA ARG A 138 -9.65 -50.05 37.06
C ARG A 138 -11.17 -50.20 37.03
N ASP A 139 -11.74 -51.03 37.90
CA ASP A 139 -13.18 -51.27 38.00
C ASP A 139 -13.92 -50.06 38.62
N ALA A 140 -13.35 -49.44 39.67
CA ALA A 140 -13.90 -48.22 40.26
C ALA A 140 -13.99 -47.10 39.22
N MET A 141 -12.95 -46.95 38.40
CA MET A 141 -12.88 -45.95 37.34
C MET A 141 -13.85 -46.21 36.18
N ALA A 142 -14.13 -47.47 35.85
CA ALA A 142 -15.18 -47.82 34.88
C ALA A 142 -16.55 -47.36 35.40
N GLY A 143 -16.86 -47.63 36.68
CA GLY A 143 -18.08 -47.15 37.32
C GLY A 143 -18.18 -45.62 37.36
N THR A 144 -17.09 -44.92 37.70
CA THR A 144 -17.04 -43.46 37.68
C THR A 144 -17.25 -42.89 36.27
N LYS A 145 -16.63 -43.48 35.24
CA LYS A 145 -16.82 -43.04 33.85
C LYS A 145 -18.28 -43.12 33.45
N GLU A 146 -18.94 -44.25 33.70
CA GLU A 146 -20.36 -44.40 33.38
C GLU A 146 -21.23 -43.42 34.15
N GLN A 147 -20.93 -43.17 35.43
CA GLN A 147 -21.63 -42.17 36.23
C GLN A 147 -21.50 -40.78 35.61
N LEU A 148 -20.29 -40.33 35.30
CA LEU A 148 -20.04 -39.02 34.72
C LEU A 148 -20.66 -38.87 33.33
N GLU A 149 -20.63 -39.93 32.51
CA GLU A 149 -21.28 -39.91 31.18
C GLU A 149 -22.81 -39.79 31.30
N ARG A 150 -23.44 -40.45 32.28
CA ARG A 150 -24.88 -40.26 32.56
C ARG A 150 -25.19 -38.82 32.98
N ASP A 151 -24.28 -38.20 33.71
CA ASP A 151 -24.39 -36.81 34.18
C ASP A 151 -23.98 -35.77 33.11
N ASN A 152 -23.69 -36.21 31.87
CA ASN A 152 -23.18 -35.37 30.76
C ASN A 152 -21.87 -34.63 31.08
N ILE A 153 -21.04 -35.20 31.93
CA ILE A 153 -19.72 -34.67 32.29
C ILE A 153 -18.65 -35.39 31.47
N PHE A 154 -17.69 -34.62 30.92
CA PHE A 154 -16.57 -35.18 30.16
C PHE A 154 -15.80 -36.20 31.00
N ALA A 155 -15.62 -37.41 30.47
CA ALA A 155 -14.81 -38.47 31.09
C ALA A 155 -14.11 -39.30 30.00
N ARG A 156 -12.77 -39.22 29.92
CA ARG A 156 -11.98 -39.93 28.90
C ARG A 156 -10.85 -40.75 29.54
N PRO A 157 -10.83 -42.08 29.35
CA PRO A 157 -9.73 -42.91 29.81
C PRO A 157 -8.40 -42.50 29.18
N LEU A 158 -7.33 -42.51 29.96
CA LEU A 158 -5.97 -42.34 29.46
C LEU A 158 -5.40 -43.72 29.10
N LEU A 159 -4.68 -43.80 27.98
CA LEU A 159 -4.09 -45.04 27.45
C LEU A 159 -2.82 -45.42 28.23
N LEU A 160 -2.99 -45.76 29.50
CA LEU A 160 -1.94 -46.11 30.46
C LEU A 160 -2.41 -47.37 31.21
N ASP A 161 -1.49 -48.29 31.50
CA ASP A 161 -1.76 -49.49 32.31
C ASP A 161 -1.47 -49.29 33.80
N THR A 162 -1.14 -48.06 34.19
CA THR A 162 -0.55 -47.70 35.48
C THR A 162 -1.28 -46.48 36.08
N ALA A 163 -1.71 -46.59 37.34
CA ALA A 163 -2.38 -45.51 38.09
C ALA A 163 -1.37 -44.60 38.79
N TYR A 164 -0.74 -43.68 38.04
CA TYR A 164 0.18 -42.69 38.61
C TYR A 164 -0.52 -41.75 39.60
N HIS A 165 0.24 -41.18 40.55
CA HIS A 165 -0.26 -40.25 41.57
C HIS A 165 -1.41 -40.83 42.40
N SER A 166 -1.29 -42.11 42.74
CA SER A 166 -2.28 -42.86 43.53
C SER A 166 -1.60 -43.80 44.53
N HIS A 167 -2.41 -44.48 45.35
CA HIS A 167 -1.96 -45.52 46.26
C HIS A 167 -1.20 -46.66 45.55
N HIS A 168 -1.43 -46.90 44.26
CA HIS A 168 -0.70 -47.93 43.49
C HIS A 168 0.80 -47.61 43.41
N MET A 169 1.17 -46.32 43.38
CA MET A 169 2.58 -45.90 43.28
C MET A 169 3.35 -46.08 44.60
N ALA A 170 2.66 -46.31 45.73
CA ALA A 170 3.31 -46.52 47.03
C ALA A 170 4.24 -47.75 47.00
N ALA A 171 3.85 -48.81 46.27
CA ALA A 171 4.67 -50.01 46.11
C ALA A 171 6.01 -49.75 45.38
N CYS A 172 6.09 -48.68 44.59
CA CYS A 172 7.29 -48.30 43.85
C CYS A 172 8.23 -47.40 44.68
N ALA A 173 7.73 -46.76 45.74
CA ALA A 173 8.35 -45.63 46.41
C ALA A 173 9.74 -45.96 46.98
N ASP A 174 9.84 -47.04 47.77
CA ASP A 174 11.09 -47.39 48.46
C ASP A 174 12.18 -47.81 47.48
N ALA A 175 11.87 -48.71 46.54
CA ALA A 175 12.82 -49.18 45.54
C ALA A 175 13.34 -48.03 44.67
N TYR A 176 12.44 -47.12 44.27
CA TYR A 176 12.80 -45.93 43.51
C TYR A 176 13.70 -44.98 44.31
N LEU A 177 13.36 -44.71 45.57
CA LEU A 177 14.16 -43.84 46.43
C LEU A 177 15.58 -44.36 46.62
N GLN A 178 15.73 -45.66 46.94
CA GLN A 178 17.04 -46.27 47.15
C GLN A 178 17.91 -46.18 45.90
N ALA A 179 17.33 -46.38 44.72
CA ALA A 179 18.05 -46.25 43.46
C ALA A 179 18.50 -44.80 43.18
N LEU A 180 17.67 -43.80 43.50
CA LEU A 180 18.04 -42.38 43.35
C LEU A 180 19.14 -41.96 44.32
N LEU A 181 19.07 -42.37 45.58
CA LEU A 181 20.10 -42.09 46.57
C LEU A 181 21.45 -42.71 46.16
N ALA A 182 21.43 -43.91 45.58
CA ALA A 182 22.62 -44.56 45.03
C ALA A 182 23.20 -43.85 43.78
N CYS A 183 22.44 -42.96 43.12
CA CYS A 183 22.92 -42.20 41.97
C CYS A 183 23.77 -40.98 42.34
N ASP A 184 23.79 -40.59 43.61
CA ASP A 184 24.46 -39.38 44.13
C ASP A 184 24.17 -38.12 43.29
N ILE A 185 22.88 -37.79 43.17
CA ILE A 185 22.41 -36.69 42.34
C ILE A 185 22.93 -35.36 42.89
N SER A 186 23.73 -34.67 42.06
CA SER A 186 24.17 -33.30 42.35
C SER A 186 23.06 -32.30 42.03
N VAL A 187 22.70 -31.50 43.03
CA VAL A 187 21.70 -30.43 42.94
C VAL A 187 22.39 -29.10 43.23
N LYS A 188 22.07 -28.06 42.45
CA LYS A 188 22.65 -26.72 42.60
C LYS A 188 21.54 -25.67 42.76
N PRO A 189 21.82 -24.54 43.44
CA PRO A 189 20.93 -23.38 43.39
C PRO A 189 20.74 -22.95 41.93
N GLY A 190 19.49 -22.93 41.47
CA GLY A 190 19.16 -22.70 40.07
C GLY A 190 19.45 -21.26 39.67
N LYS A 191 20.18 -21.06 38.57
CA LYS A 191 20.41 -19.74 37.95
C LYS A 191 19.76 -19.64 36.56
N GLY A 192 18.97 -20.64 36.15
CA GLY A 192 18.58 -20.83 34.75
C GLY A 192 19.73 -21.32 33.87
N ARG A 193 19.42 -21.74 32.64
CA ARG A 193 20.41 -22.15 31.62
C ARG A 193 20.77 -21.03 30.62
N GLY A 194 20.16 -19.84 30.75
CA GLY A 194 20.38 -18.67 29.90
C GLY A 194 20.84 -17.42 30.67
N ARG A 195 20.64 -16.23 30.09
CA ARG A 195 20.98 -14.94 30.73
C ARG A 195 20.01 -14.50 31.82
N GLY A 196 18.87 -15.17 31.97
CA GLY A 196 17.81 -14.85 32.93
C GLY A 196 17.65 -15.89 34.04
N ALA A 197 17.12 -15.46 35.18
CA ALA A 197 16.80 -16.32 36.32
C ALA A 197 15.43 -17.00 36.13
N CYS A 198 15.41 -18.13 35.42
CA CYS A 198 14.20 -18.93 35.24
C CYS A 198 13.62 -19.39 36.59
N VAL A 199 12.37 -19.01 36.88
CA VAL A 199 11.67 -19.40 38.10
C VAL A 199 10.90 -20.69 37.88
N TRP A 200 11.30 -21.77 38.56
CA TRP A 200 10.54 -23.01 38.57
C TRP A 200 9.44 -23.00 39.63
N SER A 201 8.21 -23.30 39.21
CA SER A 201 7.07 -23.52 40.11
C SER A 201 6.72 -25.01 40.17
N SER A 202 6.85 -25.59 41.37
CA SER A 202 6.55 -27.00 41.64
C SER A 202 5.04 -27.26 41.61
N SER A 203 4.64 -28.23 40.79
CA SER A 203 3.29 -28.79 40.77
C SER A 203 3.09 -29.89 41.82
N VAL A 204 4.15 -30.41 42.43
CA VAL A 204 4.03 -31.44 43.50
C VAL A 204 3.61 -30.80 44.81
N ARG A 205 4.34 -29.76 45.25
CA ARG A 205 4.06 -29.13 46.54
C ARG A 205 2.90 -28.14 46.44
N GLY A 206 2.78 -27.43 45.31
CA GLY A 206 1.76 -26.41 45.10
C GLY A 206 1.86 -25.22 46.05
N ASP A 207 3.03 -25.01 46.66
CA ASP A 207 3.37 -23.83 47.44
C ASP A 207 4.54 -23.11 46.75
N ALA A 208 4.26 -22.03 46.05
CA ALA A 208 5.30 -21.08 45.62
C ALA A 208 5.79 -20.22 46.79
N ARG A 209 5.84 -20.78 48.01
CA ARG A 209 6.73 -20.27 49.05
C ARG A 209 8.14 -20.54 48.57
N LEU A 210 8.63 -19.59 47.77
CA LEU A 210 10.00 -19.15 47.72
C LEU A 210 10.81 -19.82 48.84
N VAL A 211 11.72 -20.70 48.45
CA VAL A 211 13.18 -20.61 48.64
C VAL A 211 13.76 -19.33 49.30
N ARG A 212 13.01 -18.24 49.53
CA ARG A 212 13.44 -17.06 50.27
C ARG A 212 13.31 -17.29 51.78
N ARG A 213 14.49 -17.39 52.40
CA ARG A 213 14.81 -17.53 53.84
C ARG A 213 14.47 -18.90 54.44
N GLY A 214 15.36 -19.87 54.19
CA GLY A 214 15.48 -21.10 54.98
C GLY A 214 15.01 -22.39 54.27
N GLY A 215 14.07 -22.30 53.32
CA GLY A 215 13.51 -23.47 52.63
C GLY A 215 14.27 -23.97 51.39
N GLU A 216 15.24 -23.20 50.89
CA GLU A 216 16.03 -23.59 49.71
C GLU A 216 16.85 -24.84 49.95
N ALA A 217 17.57 -24.89 51.08
CA ALA A 217 18.42 -26.01 51.41
C ALA A 217 17.64 -27.32 51.54
N GLU A 218 16.45 -27.28 52.16
CA GLU A 218 15.58 -28.45 52.32
C GLU A 218 15.01 -28.92 50.97
N LEU A 219 14.52 -27.99 50.14
CA LEU A 219 14.02 -28.33 48.80
C LEU A 219 15.14 -28.89 47.91
N LEU A 220 16.31 -28.26 47.88
CA LEU A 220 17.47 -28.72 47.12
C LEU A 220 17.95 -30.10 47.62
N ALA A 221 17.89 -30.36 48.93
CA ALA A 221 18.19 -31.67 49.49
C ALA A 221 17.15 -32.72 49.07
N ALA A 222 15.85 -32.38 49.08
CA ALA A 222 14.78 -33.27 48.66
C ALA A 222 14.89 -33.67 47.16
N LEU A 223 15.41 -32.78 46.30
CA LEU A 223 15.69 -33.06 44.89
C LEU A 223 16.75 -34.14 44.66
N LYS A 224 17.46 -34.61 45.70
CA LYS A 224 18.36 -35.77 45.61
C LYS A 224 17.63 -37.11 45.61
N GLY A 225 16.34 -37.16 45.94
CA GLY A 225 15.58 -38.41 46.00
C GLY A 225 14.12 -38.23 46.44
N PRO A 226 13.87 -37.81 47.71
CA PRO A 226 12.53 -37.79 48.29
C PRO A 226 11.48 -37.01 47.48
N TYR A 227 11.88 -35.91 46.86
CA TYR A 227 11.00 -35.10 46.01
C TYR A 227 10.43 -35.89 44.83
N TRP A 228 11.23 -36.76 44.23
CA TRP A 228 10.84 -37.53 43.04
C TRP A 228 9.86 -38.66 43.38
N VAL A 229 9.97 -39.21 44.60
CA VAL A 229 8.95 -40.13 45.14
C VAL A 229 7.64 -39.38 45.31
N ALA A 230 7.67 -38.20 45.93
CA ALA A 230 6.49 -37.35 46.06
C ALA A 230 5.89 -36.99 44.68
N ASN A 231 6.72 -36.66 43.68
CA ASN A 231 6.30 -36.42 42.30
C ASN A 231 5.62 -37.63 41.62
N MET A 232 5.91 -38.86 42.06
CA MET A 232 5.29 -40.05 41.49
C MET A 232 3.98 -40.43 42.21
N VAL A 233 3.86 -40.10 43.49
CA VAL A 233 2.78 -40.56 44.39
C VAL A 233 1.73 -39.48 44.66
N GLN A 234 2.12 -38.22 44.81
CA GLN A 234 1.22 -37.13 45.20
C GLN A 234 0.50 -36.50 44.00
N MET A 235 -0.65 -35.87 44.26
CA MET A 235 -1.43 -35.15 43.25
C MET A 235 -0.61 -34.03 42.58
N VAL A 236 -0.70 -33.95 41.25
CA VAL A 236 -0.13 -32.87 40.43
C VAL A 236 -1.04 -31.63 40.48
N LYS A 237 -0.60 -30.59 41.18
CA LYS A 237 -1.26 -29.28 41.32
C LYS A 237 -0.88 -28.34 40.17
N PHE A 238 -1.15 -28.73 38.92
CA PHE A 238 -0.68 -28.02 37.74
C PHE A 238 -1.34 -26.64 37.54
N SER A 239 -2.66 -26.54 37.65
CA SER A 239 -3.37 -25.24 37.56
C SER A 239 -2.86 -24.27 38.63
N GLN A 240 -2.69 -24.76 39.87
CA GLN A 240 -2.19 -23.95 40.98
C GLN A 240 -0.75 -23.51 40.73
N ALA A 241 0.12 -24.39 40.21
CA ALA A 241 1.50 -24.01 39.88
C ALA A 241 1.58 -22.98 38.75
N LEU A 242 0.67 -23.05 37.75
CA LEU A 242 0.54 -22.02 36.71
C LEU A 242 0.06 -20.69 37.31
N GLU A 243 -1.00 -20.69 38.11
CA GLU A 243 -1.52 -19.49 38.80
C GLU A 243 -0.45 -18.82 39.67
N LEU A 244 0.39 -19.62 40.32
CA LEU A 244 1.50 -19.12 41.12
C LEU A 244 2.65 -18.58 40.26
N ALA A 245 3.01 -19.26 39.17
CA ALA A 245 4.01 -18.75 38.23
C ALA A 245 3.58 -17.37 37.68
N VAL A 246 2.30 -17.25 37.36
CA VAL A 246 1.61 -16.02 36.99
C VAL A 246 1.79 -14.94 38.08
N TRP A 247 1.42 -15.23 39.32
CA TRP A 247 1.50 -14.30 40.44
C TRP A 247 2.94 -13.81 40.74
N HIS A 248 3.94 -14.64 40.49
CA HIS A 248 5.34 -14.35 40.84
C HIS A 248 6.20 -13.79 39.72
N GLY A 249 5.75 -13.82 38.47
CA GLY A 249 6.58 -13.39 37.34
C GLY A 249 5.86 -13.10 36.03
N GLY A 250 4.53 -13.20 35.96
CA GLY A 250 3.79 -12.80 34.77
C GLY A 250 3.18 -11.40 34.85
N PRO A 251 2.33 -10.99 33.89
CA PRO A 251 1.90 -11.73 32.71
C PRO A 251 3.03 -12.12 31.77
N PHE A 252 2.87 -13.25 31.09
CA PHE A 252 3.87 -13.77 30.14
C PHE A 252 3.44 -13.46 28.71
N ASP A 253 4.39 -13.10 27.85
CA ASP A 253 4.13 -12.71 26.46
C ASP A 253 3.94 -13.92 25.53
N LEU A 254 4.48 -15.09 25.88
CA LEU A 254 4.46 -16.32 25.07
C LEU A 254 4.54 -17.55 25.99
N ALA A 255 3.80 -18.60 25.65
CA ALA A 255 3.92 -19.91 26.29
C ALA A 255 4.48 -20.95 25.32
N ILE A 256 5.42 -21.78 25.80
CA ILE A 256 6.03 -22.86 25.01
C ILE A 256 5.83 -24.20 25.73
N GLU A 257 5.18 -25.15 25.07
CA GLU A 257 5.03 -26.52 25.58
C GLU A 257 6.20 -27.41 25.15
N LEU A 258 6.87 -27.99 26.15
CA LEU A 258 7.99 -28.90 25.99
C LEU A 258 7.49 -30.34 26.16
N GLY A 259 7.54 -31.11 25.08
CA GLY A 259 7.08 -32.50 25.03
C GLY A 259 6.91 -33.00 23.60
N PRO A 260 6.48 -34.26 23.43
CA PRO A 260 6.29 -34.88 22.10
C PRO A 260 5.02 -34.39 21.37
N HIS A 261 4.12 -33.69 22.06
CA HIS A 261 2.88 -33.15 21.52
C HIS A 261 2.31 -32.09 22.48
N PRO A 262 1.63 -31.03 21.99
CA PRO A 262 0.96 -30.04 22.84
C PRO A 262 -0.29 -30.60 23.55
N ALA A 263 -0.09 -31.40 24.57
CA ALA A 263 -1.15 -32.05 25.34
C ALA A 263 -1.79 -31.11 26.38
N LEU A 264 -1.07 -30.06 26.79
CA LEU A 264 -1.46 -29.16 27.88
C LEU A 264 -1.96 -27.79 27.40
N LYS A 265 -1.91 -27.50 26.09
CA LYS A 265 -2.45 -26.26 25.52
C LYS A 265 -3.82 -25.86 26.06
N GLY A 266 -4.80 -26.77 25.98
CA GLY A 266 -6.18 -26.50 26.45
C GLY A 266 -6.24 -26.13 27.94
N PRO A 267 -5.74 -26.98 28.85
CA PRO A 267 -5.65 -26.68 30.28
C PRO A 267 -4.91 -25.37 30.59
N VAL A 268 -3.75 -25.13 29.97
CA VAL A 268 -2.97 -23.90 30.19
C VAL A 268 -3.77 -22.66 29.76
N GLU A 269 -4.39 -22.68 28.57
CA GLU A 269 -5.22 -21.57 28.12
C GLU A 269 -6.39 -21.29 29.06
N GLN A 270 -7.04 -22.32 29.61
CA GLN A 270 -8.13 -22.14 30.59
C GLN A 270 -7.62 -21.47 31.87
N THR A 271 -6.53 -21.96 32.44
CA THR A 271 -5.95 -21.38 33.67
C THR A 271 -5.47 -19.94 33.43
N LEU A 272 -4.76 -19.67 32.33
CA LEU A 272 -4.26 -18.34 32.03
C LEU A 272 -5.38 -17.34 31.71
N LYS A 273 -6.42 -17.76 30.97
CA LYS A 273 -7.63 -16.92 30.75
C LYS A 273 -8.35 -16.61 32.05
N ALA A 274 -8.44 -17.58 32.96
CA ALA A 274 -9.03 -17.34 34.28
C ALA A 274 -8.19 -16.37 35.13
N ALA A 275 -6.86 -16.39 34.99
CA ALA A 275 -5.96 -15.53 35.75
C ALA A 275 -5.80 -14.09 35.17
N TYR A 276 -5.74 -13.93 33.85
CA TYR A 276 -5.45 -12.65 33.17
C TYR A 276 -6.57 -12.11 32.26
N GLY A 277 -7.62 -12.89 32.00
CA GLY A 277 -8.66 -12.56 31.00
C GLY A 277 -8.28 -12.89 29.55
N ALA A 278 -7.03 -13.27 29.28
CA ALA A 278 -6.55 -13.70 27.97
C ALA A 278 -5.49 -14.81 28.10
N ALA A 279 -5.25 -15.54 27.00
CA ALA A 279 -4.11 -16.46 26.89
C ALA A 279 -3.07 -15.88 25.94
N PRO A 280 -1.77 -15.90 26.28
CA PRO A 280 -0.72 -15.53 25.35
C PRO A 280 -0.66 -16.52 24.17
N PRO A 281 0.02 -16.15 23.07
CA PRO A 281 0.39 -17.10 22.02
C PRO A 281 1.00 -18.38 22.61
N TYR A 282 0.75 -19.51 21.95
CA TYR A 282 1.13 -20.84 22.45
C TYR A 282 1.87 -21.62 21.37
N ALA A 283 3.14 -21.94 21.62
CA ALA A 283 4.00 -22.71 20.73
C ALA A 283 4.33 -24.09 21.32
N SER A 284 4.72 -25.02 20.46
CA SER A 284 5.21 -26.35 20.84
C SER A 284 6.36 -26.73 19.93
N LEU A 285 7.33 -27.50 20.42
CA LEU A 285 8.46 -27.94 19.59
C LEU A 285 8.21 -29.25 18.84
N LEU A 286 7.20 -30.03 19.24
CA LEU A 286 6.79 -31.24 18.52
C LEU A 286 5.26 -31.36 18.49
N LYS A 287 4.74 -31.93 17.40
CA LYS A 287 3.33 -32.18 17.22
C LYS A 287 3.13 -33.51 16.51
N ARG A 288 2.38 -34.41 17.16
CA ARG A 288 1.99 -35.71 16.59
C ARG A 288 1.51 -35.60 15.14
N LYS A 289 2.05 -36.45 14.26
CA LYS A 289 1.74 -36.51 12.81
C LYS A 289 2.12 -35.23 12.04
N ALA A 290 3.05 -34.42 12.54
CA ALA A 290 3.63 -33.28 11.82
C ALA A 290 5.14 -33.50 11.63
N SER A 291 5.76 -32.71 10.74
CA SER A 291 7.21 -32.69 10.58
C SER A 291 7.86 -32.03 11.80
N ASP A 292 8.71 -32.78 12.50
CA ASP A 292 9.42 -32.28 13.69
C ASP A 292 10.27 -31.04 13.37
N VAL A 293 10.97 -31.05 12.22
CA VAL A 293 11.79 -29.93 11.76
C VAL A 293 10.94 -28.67 11.55
N ALA A 294 9.80 -28.81 10.86
CA ALA A 294 8.92 -27.68 10.59
C ALA A 294 8.34 -27.10 11.88
N VAL A 295 7.92 -27.93 12.84
CA VAL A 295 7.34 -27.49 14.10
C VAL A 295 8.37 -26.77 14.98
N VAL A 296 9.62 -27.25 15.02
CA VAL A 296 10.71 -26.54 15.71
C VAL A 296 10.95 -25.18 15.06
N GLN A 297 11.03 -25.11 13.73
CA GLN A 297 11.22 -23.85 13.00
C GLN A 297 10.05 -22.88 13.22
N GLU A 298 8.82 -23.38 13.25
CA GLU A 298 7.62 -22.59 13.56
C GLU A 298 7.66 -22.05 14.99
N ALA A 299 8.12 -22.83 15.97
CA ALA A 299 8.28 -22.37 17.35
C ALA A 299 9.32 -21.24 17.46
N ILE A 300 10.48 -21.39 16.81
CA ILE A 300 11.52 -20.33 16.78
C ILE A 300 11.01 -19.08 16.05
N GLY A 301 10.31 -19.25 14.92
CA GLY A 301 9.68 -18.15 14.19
C GLY A 301 8.58 -17.45 15.01
N CYS A 302 7.82 -18.21 15.81
CA CYS A 302 6.82 -17.65 16.72
C CYS A 302 7.49 -16.74 17.73
N VAL A 303 8.56 -17.18 18.40
CA VAL A 303 9.34 -16.35 19.33
C VAL A 303 9.86 -15.09 18.64
N TRP A 304 10.44 -15.21 17.45
CA TRP A 304 10.94 -14.08 16.67
C TRP A 304 9.84 -13.08 16.29
N SER A 305 8.66 -13.58 15.87
CA SER A 305 7.55 -12.73 15.43
C SER A 305 6.86 -12.01 16.59
N GLN A 306 6.76 -12.66 17.76
CA GLN A 306 6.05 -12.12 18.92
C GLN A 306 6.96 -11.24 19.79
N LEU A 307 8.22 -11.64 20.01
CA LEU A 307 9.15 -10.97 20.92
C LEU A 307 10.23 -10.16 20.18
N GLY A 308 10.35 -10.32 18.87
CA GLY A 308 11.32 -9.62 18.04
C GLY A 308 12.70 -10.29 17.93
N PRO A 309 13.58 -9.74 17.08
CA PRO A 309 14.86 -10.36 16.71
C PRO A 309 15.86 -10.49 17.87
N ALA A 310 15.74 -9.67 18.93
CA ALA A 310 16.65 -9.71 20.06
C ALA A 310 16.50 -10.98 20.93
N HIS A 311 15.38 -11.70 20.80
CA HIS A 311 15.05 -12.87 21.61
C HIS A 311 15.40 -14.21 20.94
N VAL A 312 15.96 -14.17 19.73
CA VAL A 312 16.38 -15.37 18.99
C VAL A 312 17.80 -15.17 18.45
N ASP A 313 18.73 -16.01 18.93
CA ASP A 313 20.05 -16.17 18.35
C ASP A 313 20.02 -17.26 17.26
N PHE A 314 19.86 -16.82 16.00
CA PHE A 314 19.91 -17.71 14.85
C PHE A 314 21.29 -18.33 14.61
N ASN A 315 22.38 -17.73 15.10
CA ASN A 315 23.70 -18.35 14.98
C ASN A 315 23.80 -19.55 15.91
N GLY A 316 23.37 -19.40 17.17
CA GLY A 316 23.32 -20.49 18.13
C GLY A 316 22.32 -21.59 17.73
N PHE A 317 21.15 -21.22 17.19
CA PHE A 317 20.20 -22.18 16.62
C PHE A 317 20.81 -22.99 15.47
N ARG A 318 21.56 -22.37 14.54
CA ARG A 318 22.26 -23.12 13.48
C ARG A 318 23.41 -23.95 14.03
N GLY A 319 24.13 -23.43 15.01
CA GLY A 319 25.30 -24.07 15.62
C GLY A 319 24.98 -25.42 16.25
N ILE A 320 23.79 -25.60 16.84
CA ILE A 320 23.40 -26.89 17.45
C ILE A 320 23.22 -28.02 16.42
N TRP A 321 22.98 -27.68 15.15
CA TRP A 321 22.82 -28.65 14.06
C TRP A 321 24.09 -28.84 13.24
N SER A 322 25.13 -28.03 13.46
CA SER A 322 26.40 -28.16 12.76
C SER A 322 27.20 -29.33 13.35
N GLU A 323 27.68 -30.22 12.51
CA GLU A 323 28.68 -31.20 12.93
C GLU A 323 29.96 -30.49 13.38
N SER A 324 30.68 -31.10 14.31
CA SER A 324 31.78 -30.51 15.09
C SER A 324 33.00 -30.07 14.29
N ASN A 325 32.99 -30.26 12.95
CA ASN A 325 34.11 -30.00 12.05
C ASN A 325 33.76 -29.14 10.83
N THR A 326 32.52 -28.70 10.66
CA THR A 326 32.16 -27.69 9.67
C THR A 326 32.13 -26.34 10.37
N SER A 327 33.02 -25.43 9.98
CA SER A 327 32.83 -24.00 10.23
C SER A 327 31.37 -23.69 9.93
N ILE A 328 30.65 -23.11 10.91
CA ILE A 328 29.30 -22.57 10.69
C ILE A 328 29.48 -21.61 9.51
N MET A 329 29.15 -22.07 8.31
CA MET A 329 29.29 -21.24 7.13
C MET A 329 28.32 -20.10 7.39
N THR A 330 28.84 -18.93 7.71
CA THR A 330 28.05 -17.71 7.72
C THR A 330 27.41 -17.70 6.35
N PRO A 331 26.07 -17.80 6.24
CA PRO A 331 25.45 -17.83 4.94
C PRO A 331 25.91 -16.56 4.25
N LYS A 332 26.72 -16.71 3.20
CA LYS A 332 27.05 -15.58 2.34
C LYS A 332 25.70 -15.03 1.91
N LEU A 333 25.46 -13.74 2.12
CA LEU A 333 24.27 -13.08 1.58
C LEU A 333 24.33 -13.28 0.06
N LEU A 334 23.70 -14.35 -0.42
CA LEU A 334 23.66 -14.75 -1.82
C LEU A 334 22.47 -14.11 -2.53
N PHE A 335 21.61 -13.43 -1.79
CA PHE A 335 20.40 -12.80 -2.30
C PHE A 335 20.57 -11.27 -2.28
N ALA A 336 21.08 -10.74 -3.40
CA ALA A 336 21.07 -9.28 -3.65
C ALA A 336 19.65 -8.76 -3.96
N ASP A 337 18.73 -9.66 -4.32
CA ASP A 337 17.45 -9.32 -4.94
C ASP A 337 16.22 -9.62 -4.05
N LEU A 338 16.36 -9.58 -2.71
CA LEU A 338 15.17 -9.61 -1.87
C LEU A 338 14.37 -8.32 -2.07
N PRO A 339 13.04 -8.40 -2.25
CA PRO A 339 12.22 -7.20 -2.38
C PRO A 339 12.41 -6.34 -1.13
N GLY A 340 12.64 -5.04 -1.36
CA GLY A 340 12.73 -4.08 -0.27
C GLY A 340 11.41 -3.92 0.46
N TYR A 341 11.41 -3.09 1.50
CA TYR A 341 10.19 -2.70 2.20
C TYR A 341 9.18 -2.09 1.21
N THR A 342 7.98 -2.65 1.15
CA THR A 342 6.89 -2.16 0.31
C THR A 342 6.16 -1.03 1.04
N TRP A 343 6.41 0.22 0.62
CA TRP A 343 5.69 1.37 1.15
C TRP A 343 4.21 1.33 0.72
N ASP A 344 3.32 1.71 1.64
CA ASP A 344 1.92 1.94 1.32
C ASP A 344 1.79 3.25 0.53
N HIS A 345 1.39 3.13 -0.73
CA HIS A 345 1.21 4.25 -1.66
C HIS A 345 -0.28 4.55 -1.94
N ASP A 346 -1.22 3.98 -1.18
CA ASP A 346 -2.67 4.22 -1.36
C ASP A 346 -3.05 5.68 -1.15
N ARG A 347 -2.27 6.41 -0.35
CA ARG A 347 -2.41 7.84 -0.14
C ARG A 347 -1.28 8.60 -0.80
N VAL A 348 -1.61 9.27 -1.89
CA VAL A 348 -0.71 10.25 -2.52
C VAL A 348 -0.57 11.46 -1.58
N SER A 349 0.54 11.51 -0.84
CA SER A 349 0.89 12.65 0.01
C SER A 349 1.57 13.75 -0.79
N TRP A 350 0.90 14.24 -1.84
CA TRP A 350 1.36 15.31 -2.71
C TRP A 350 0.27 16.39 -2.79
N ARG A 351 0.60 17.60 -2.33
CA ARG A 351 -0.31 18.76 -2.42
C ARG A 351 0.26 19.75 -3.43
N GLU A 352 -0.36 19.81 -4.59
CA GLU A 352 -0.04 20.78 -5.63
C GLU A 352 -1.20 21.75 -5.84
N SER A 353 -0.90 23.03 -6.06
CA SER A 353 -1.93 24.01 -6.39
C SER A 353 -2.40 23.84 -7.84
N ARG A 354 -3.66 24.21 -8.13
CA ARG A 354 -4.19 24.24 -9.50
C ARG A 354 -3.29 25.03 -10.45
N ILE A 355 -2.73 26.15 -10.01
CA ILE A 355 -1.86 27.03 -10.81
C ILE A 355 -0.54 26.32 -11.15
N SER A 356 0.12 25.70 -10.16
CA SER A 356 1.35 24.93 -10.37
C SER A 356 1.11 23.74 -11.29
N GLY A 357 0.05 22.97 -11.01
CA GLY A 357 -0.37 21.86 -11.85
C GLY A 357 -0.58 22.31 -13.29
N ARG A 358 -1.39 23.36 -13.51
CA ARG A 358 -1.66 23.89 -14.85
C ARG A 358 -0.41 24.38 -15.58
N TYR A 359 0.48 25.08 -14.90
CA TYR A 359 1.74 25.55 -15.50
C TYR A 359 2.61 24.38 -16.00
N ARG A 360 2.62 23.28 -15.27
CA ARG A 360 3.44 22.09 -15.52
C ARG A 360 2.80 21.10 -16.48
N THR A 361 1.46 20.98 -16.50
CA THR A 361 0.75 19.94 -17.25
C THR A 361 -0.07 20.44 -18.44
N LEU A 362 -0.42 21.74 -18.54
CA LEU A 362 -1.01 22.23 -19.79
C LEU A 362 0.05 22.21 -20.89
N ALA A 363 -0.14 21.28 -21.82
CA ALA A 363 0.54 21.19 -23.10
C ALA A 363 0.06 22.26 -24.10
N ASP A 364 -0.40 23.43 -23.61
CA ASP A 364 -0.77 24.54 -24.47
C ASP A 364 0.51 25.09 -25.11
N THR A 365 0.75 24.69 -26.36
CA THR A 365 1.73 25.30 -27.25
C THR A 365 1.39 26.78 -27.41
N ALA A 366 2.37 27.65 -27.18
CA ALA A 366 2.19 29.08 -27.39
C ALA A 366 1.90 29.33 -28.89
N HIS A 367 0.74 29.93 -29.18
CA HIS A 367 0.40 30.36 -30.53
C HIS A 367 1.10 31.68 -30.84
N GLU A 368 1.70 31.80 -32.02
CA GLU A 368 2.56 32.93 -32.42
C GLU A 368 1.98 34.32 -32.09
N LEU A 369 0.69 34.57 -32.37
CA LEU A 369 0.03 35.86 -32.04
C LEU A 369 -0.74 35.88 -30.72
N LEU A 370 -1.31 34.74 -30.30
CA LEU A 370 -2.24 34.69 -29.16
C LEU A 370 -1.47 34.49 -27.85
N GLY A 371 -0.31 33.83 -27.90
CA GLY A 371 0.54 33.55 -26.76
C GLY A 371 0.14 32.30 -26.00
N ARG A 372 0.51 32.28 -24.71
CA ARG A 372 0.24 31.17 -23.80
C ARG A 372 -0.94 31.48 -22.90
N ARG A 373 -1.84 30.50 -22.72
CA ARG A 373 -2.98 30.61 -21.80
C ARG A 373 -2.50 30.72 -20.36
N MET A 374 -3.07 31.64 -19.61
CA MET A 374 -2.67 31.94 -18.24
C MET A 374 -3.23 30.88 -17.25
N PRO A 375 -2.45 30.42 -16.26
CA PRO A 375 -2.85 29.34 -15.37
C PRO A 375 -3.93 29.74 -14.35
N ASP A 376 -4.11 31.03 -14.10
CA ASP A 376 -5.07 31.60 -13.15
C ASP A 376 -6.44 31.92 -13.77
N ASP A 377 -6.63 31.68 -15.07
CA ASP A 377 -7.91 31.88 -15.77
C ASP A 377 -8.96 30.79 -15.43
N ASN A 378 -10.15 30.89 -16.05
CA ASN A 378 -11.24 29.93 -15.92
C ASN A 378 -11.99 29.73 -17.26
N ASP A 379 -13.06 28.92 -17.27
CA ASP A 379 -13.79 28.56 -18.49
C ASP A 379 -14.75 29.66 -19.00
N HIS A 380 -15.01 30.70 -18.20
CA HIS A 380 -15.83 31.85 -18.57
C HIS A 380 -15.00 33.08 -18.93
N GLU A 381 -13.79 33.17 -18.39
CA GLU A 381 -12.84 34.24 -18.67
C GLU A 381 -11.48 33.63 -18.99
N LEU A 382 -11.22 33.47 -20.28
CA LEU A 382 -9.97 32.93 -20.79
C LEU A 382 -8.99 34.07 -21.01
N ARG A 383 -7.73 33.85 -20.64
CA ARG A 383 -6.69 34.88 -20.74
C ARG A 383 -5.42 34.32 -21.35
N TRP A 384 -4.84 35.03 -22.30
CA TRP A 384 -3.56 34.69 -22.90
C TRP A 384 -2.61 35.85 -22.78
N ARG A 385 -1.34 35.52 -22.53
CA ARG A 385 -0.24 36.47 -22.46
C ARG A 385 0.78 36.14 -23.55
N ASN A 386 1.22 37.17 -24.26
CA ASN A 386 2.27 37.05 -25.28
C ASN A 386 3.25 38.23 -25.21
N VAL A 387 4.45 38.05 -25.74
CA VAL A 387 5.41 39.14 -25.98
C VAL A 387 5.76 39.13 -27.45
N LEU A 388 5.19 40.05 -28.23
CA LEU A 388 5.39 40.08 -29.68
C LEU A 388 6.75 40.67 -30.01
N ARG A 389 7.49 39.95 -30.85
CA ARG A 389 8.83 40.33 -31.33
C ARG A 389 8.92 40.10 -32.81
N VAL A 390 9.40 41.10 -33.54
CA VAL A 390 9.55 41.02 -35.00
C VAL A 390 10.48 39.86 -35.42
N ARG A 391 11.47 39.51 -34.58
CA ARG A 391 12.37 38.36 -34.82
C ARG A 391 11.69 37.00 -34.72
N GLU A 392 10.64 36.89 -33.92
CA GLU A 392 9.87 35.65 -33.71
C GLU A 392 8.71 35.53 -34.70
N ILE A 393 8.29 36.66 -35.29
CA ILE A 393 7.17 36.79 -36.24
C ILE A 393 7.68 37.51 -37.50
N PRO A 394 8.51 36.87 -38.35
CA PRO A 394 9.24 37.57 -39.40
C PRO A 394 8.34 38.23 -40.46
N TRP A 395 7.18 37.62 -40.74
CA TRP A 395 6.22 38.14 -41.72
C TRP A 395 5.68 39.52 -41.32
N LEU A 396 5.72 39.89 -40.03
CA LEU A 396 5.25 41.17 -39.55
C LEU A 396 6.04 42.36 -40.15
N LYS A 397 7.31 42.15 -40.51
CA LYS A 397 8.14 43.16 -41.20
C LYS A 397 7.51 43.66 -42.50
N GLY A 398 6.67 42.84 -43.13
CA GLY A 398 5.99 43.20 -44.37
C GLY A 398 4.82 44.18 -44.19
N HIS A 399 4.44 44.52 -42.96
CA HIS A 399 3.38 45.48 -42.68
C HIS A 399 3.97 46.76 -42.04
N GLU A 400 4.57 47.60 -42.88
CA GLU A 400 5.16 48.88 -42.50
C GLU A 400 4.17 50.02 -42.75
N VAL A 401 3.99 50.89 -41.76
CA VAL A 401 3.17 52.10 -41.88
C VAL A 401 4.01 53.26 -41.37
N LEU A 402 4.24 54.26 -42.23
CA LEU A 402 5.07 55.43 -41.91
C LEU A 402 6.46 55.07 -41.35
N ARG A 403 7.08 54.00 -41.86
CA ARG A 403 8.38 53.44 -41.43
C ARG A 403 8.42 52.75 -40.08
N GLU A 404 7.25 52.43 -39.52
CA GLU A 404 7.13 51.61 -38.32
C GLU A 404 6.44 50.28 -38.63
N VAL A 405 6.91 49.20 -38.02
CA VAL A 405 6.27 47.89 -38.11
C VAL A 405 5.06 47.88 -37.17
N LEU A 406 3.86 47.91 -37.75
CA LEU A 406 2.62 47.88 -36.99
C LEU A 406 2.00 46.49 -37.01
N LEU A 407 1.36 46.12 -35.90
CA LEU A 407 0.46 44.97 -35.89
C LEU A 407 -0.75 45.27 -36.82
N PRO A 408 -1.01 44.46 -37.86
CA PRO A 408 -2.12 44.70 -38.78
C PRO A 408 -3.46 44.67 -38.05
N GLY A 409 -4.42 45.50 -38.47
CA GLY A 409 -5.79 45.44 -37.93
C GLY A 409 -6.43 44.05 -38.12
N ALA A 410 -6.08 43.35 -39.19
CA ALA A 410 -6.44 41.96 -39.46
C ALA A 410 -5.93 40.96 -38.41
N ALA A 411 -4.88 41.30 -37.66
CA ALA A 411 -4.33 40.43 -36.62
C ALA A 411 -5.31 40.27 -35.45
N TYR A 412 -6.06 41.31 -35.07
CA TYR A 412 -7.04 41.20 -33.99
C TYR A 412 -8.14 40.19 -34.31
N VAL A 413 -8.61 40.19 -35.56
CA VAL A 413 -9.59 39.19 -36.05
C VAL A 413 -9.00 37.79 -36.01
N SER A 414 -7.73 37.64 -36.42
CA SER A 414 -7.02 36.36 -36.42
C SER A 414 -6.80 35.81 -35.00
N ILE A 415 -6.45 36.69 -34.05
CA ILE A 415 -6.29 36.36 -32.62
C ILE A 415 -7.64 35.91 -32.03
N ALA A 416 -8.71 36.66 -32.29
CA ALA A 416 -10.06 36.31 -31.84
C ALA A 416 -10.52 34.98 -32.44
N ALA A 417 -10.23 34.75 -33.73
CA ALA A 417 -10.54 33.50 -34.41
C ALA A 417 -9.79 32.30 -33.83
N GLN A 418 -8.51 32.49 -33.49
CA GLN A 418 -7.73 31.46 -32.84
C GLN A 418 -8.26 31.15 -31.44
N ALA A 419 -8.58 32.19 -30.65
CA ALA A 419 -9.14 32.02 -29.32
C ALA A 419 -10.49 31.29 -29.34
N ALA A 420 -11.26 31.41 -30.43
CA ALA A 420 -12.51 30.68 -30.62
C ALA A 420 -12.32 29.15 -30.55
N GLN A 421 -11.18 28.62 -31.03
CA GLN A 421 -10.87 27.19 -30.93
C GLN A 421 -10.75 26.74 -29.47
N TYR A 422 -10.13 27.57 -28.63
CA TYR A 422 -10.02 27.28 -27.19
C TYR A 422 -11.37 27.41 -26.46
N VAL A 423 -12.23 28.35 -26.87
CA VAL A 423 -13.60 28.48 -26.33
C VAL A 423 -14.48 27.29 -26.77
N ALA A 424 -14.31 26.82 -28.00
CA ALA A 424 -15.01 25.65 -28.51
C ALA A 424 -14.54 24.35 -27.83
N GLY A 425 -13.26 24.27 -27.44
CA GLY A 425 -12.68 23.08 -26.81
C GLY A 425 -12.59 21.93 -27.81
N SER A 426 -13.13 20.75 -27.46
CA SER A 426 -13.17 19.59 -28.36
C SER A 426 -14.33 19.61 -29.36
N ARG A 427 -15.18 20.64 -29.32
CA ARG A 427 -16.39 20.72 -30.18
C ARG A 427 -16.02 21.31 -31.55
N PRO A 428 -16.49 20.72 -32.66
CA PRO A 428 -16.19 21.26 -33.99
C PRO A 428 -16.83 22.64 -34.16
N VAL A 429 -16.12 23.57 -34.79
CA VAL A 429 -16.63 24.90 -35.13
C VAL A 429 -17.20 24.86 -36.55
N ALA A 430 -18.50 25.12 -36.70
CA ALA A 430 -19.17 25.14 -38.00
C ALA A 430 -19.03 26.50 -38.71
N SER A 431 -19.10 27.59 -37.95
CA SER A 431 -18.83 28.94 -38.46
C SER A 431 -18.37 29.85 -37.35
N LEU A 432 -17.61 30.87 -37.71
CA LEU A 432 -17.05 31.84 -36.78
C LEU A 432 -17.30 33.25 -37.31
N ALA A 433 -17.95 34.09 -36.50
CA ALA A 433 -18.06 35.52 -36.78
C ALA A 433 -17.31 36.32 -35.71
N VAL A 434 -16.51 37.28 -36.17
CA VAL A 434 -15.87 38.31 -35.36
C VAL A 434 -16.59 39.62 -35.71
N GLU A 435 -17.26 40.21 -34.74
CA GLU A 435 -18.22 41.31 -34.92
C GLU A 435 -17.81 42.53 -34.07
N ASP A 436 -18.20 43.73 -34.51
CA ASP A 436 -18.01 45.00 -33.81
C ASP A 436 -16.57 45.21 -33.30
N VAL A 437 -15.57 45.01 -34.16
CA VAL A 437 -14.16 45.15 -33.77
C VAL A 437 -13.77 46.61 -33.78
N ASP A 438 -13.66 47.22 -32.61
CA ASP A 438 -13.19 48.58 -32.41
C ASP A 438 -11.68 48.60 -32.17
N ILE A 439 -10.92 49.22 -33.07
CA ILE A 439 -9.47 49.39 -32.98
C ILE A 439 -9.19 50.83 -32.53
N LEU A 440 -8.86 50.99 -31.25
CA LEU A 440 -8.73 52.30 -30.60
C LEU A 440 -7.38 52.96 -30.87
N ARG A 441 -6.33 52.16 -31.09
CA ARG A 441 -4.96 52.65 -31.30
C ARG A 441 -4.12 51.60 -32.05
N PRO A 442 -3.14 52.02 -32.86
CA PRO A 442 -2.18 51.10 -33.47
C PRO A 442 -1.20 50.55 -32.44
N VAL A 443 -0.64 49.37 -32.72
CA VAL A 443 0.42 48.75 -31.90
C VAL A 443 1.69 48.67 -32.73
N VAL A 444 2.72 49.38 -32.28
CA VAL A 444 4.07 49.28 -32.84
C VAL A 444 4.74 48.04 -32.24
N VAL A 445 5.26 47.17 -33.10
CA VAL A 445 6.04 46.00 -32.65
C VAL A 445 7.52 46.31 -32.88
N PRO A 446 8.30 46.53 -31.80
CA PRO A 446 9.68 47.01 -31.96
C PRO A 446 10.59 45.91 -32.51
N ASP A 447 11.53 46.28 -33.39
CA ASP A 447 12.62 45.39 -33.83
C ASP A 447 13.78 45.42 -32.81
N ASN A 448 13.44 45.17 -31.54
CA ASN A 448 14.40 45.07 -30.42
C ASN A 448 14.22 43.75 -29.65
N THR A 449 15.07 43.54 -28.63
CA THR A 449 15.01 42.32 -27.82
C THR A 449 13.88 42.30 -26.82
N ASP A 450 13.29 43.45 -26.49
CA ASP A 450 12.34 43.57 -25.39
C ASP A 450 10.96 43.10 -25.86
N GLY A 451 10.58 43.49 -27.08
CA GLY A 451 9.28 43.19 -27.67
C GLY A 451 8.16 44.03 -27.04
N VAL A 452 6.92 43.68 -27.35
CA VAL A 452 5.74 44.33 -26.77
C VAL A 452 4.87 43.29 -26.06
N GLU A 453 4.62 43.49 -24.77
CA GLU A 453 3.76 42.60 -23.99
C GLU A 453 2.29 42.85 -24.34
N THR A 454 1.56 41.75 -24.51
CA THR A 454 0.16 41.74 -24.94
C THR A 454 -0.63 40.77 -24.08
N MET A 455 -1.89 41.13 -23.81
CA MET A 455 -2.84 40.27 -23.13
C MET A 455 -4.13 40.27 -23.93
N PHE A 456 -4.62 39.07 -24.24
CA PHE A 456 -5.92 38.89 -24.86
C PHE A 456 -6.86 38.22 -23.87
N THR A 457 -8.07 38.74 -23.75
CA THR A 457 -9.10 38.17 -22.89
C THR A 457 -10.34 37.84 -23.70
N VAL A 458 -10.97 36.71 -23.37
CA VAL A 458 -12.27 36.33 -23.91
C VAL A 458 -13.20 36.03 -22.74
N GLN A 459 -14.27 36.81 -22.65
CA GLN A 459 -15.34 36.62 -21.70
C GLN A 459 -16.53 35.95 -22.39
N VAL A 460 -16.76 34.67 -22.08
CA VAL A 460 -17.90 33.92 -22.59
C VAL A 460 -19.17 34.43 -21.91
N LEU A 461 -20.14 34.87 -22.70
CA LEU A 461 -21.40 35.40 -22.20
C LEU A 461 -22.33 34.23 -21.82
N PRO A 462 -23.11 34.35 -20.74
CA PRO A 462 -24.16 33.38 -20.43
C PRO A 462 -25.14 33.26 -21.59
N ALA A 463 -25.65 32.05 -21.84
CA ALA A 463 -26.73 31.86 -22.81
C ALA A 463 -27.96 32.68 -22.39
N ALA A 464 -28.59 33.37 -23.33
CA ALA A 464 -29.81 34.12 -23.06
C ALA A 464 -30.93 33.14 -22.65
N ALA A 465 -31.83 33.56 -21.76
CA ALA A 465 -32.91 32.71 -21.23
C ALA A 465 -33.84 32.14 -22.32
N ASP A 466 -33.90 32.77 -23.50
CA ASP A 466 -34.72 32.35 -24.64
C ASP A 466 -34.12 31.17 -25.44
N ASP A 467 -32.85 30.81 -25.21
CA ASP A 467 -32.18 29.68 -25.89
C ASP A 467 -32.43 28.32 -25.19
N CYS A 468 -33.14 28.30 -24.06
CA CYS A 468 -33.40 27.12 -23.23
C CYS A 468 -34.75 26.43 -23.54
N SER A 469 -35.19 26.37 -24.80
CA SER A 469 -36.30 25.49 -25.18
C SER A 469 -35.78 24.06 -25.44
N PRO A 470 -36.34 23.02 -24.80
CA PRO A 470 -35.85 21.64 -24.90
C PRO A 470 -36.04 20.98 -26.29
N ASN A 471 -36.64 21.69 -27.26
CA ASN A 471 -36.91 21.18 -28.61
C ASN A 471 -36.06 21.83 -29.72
N ASN A 472 -35.16 22.77 -29.42
CA ASN A 472 -34.34 23.38 -30.46
C ASN A 472 -33.00 22.66 -30.59
N LYS A 473 -32.95 21.59 -31.40
CA LYS A 473 -31.71 20.97 -31.92
C LYS A 473 -31.01 21.87 -32.94
N ALA A 474 -31.00 23.17 -32.72
CA ALA A 474 -30.30 24.15 -33.54
C ALA A 474 -28.96 24.46 -32.86
N ALA A 475 -27.87 24.35 -33.63
CA ALA A 475 -26.47 24.56 -33.26
C ALA A 475 -26.25 25.49 -32.05
N GLN A 476 -25.53 24.99 -31.02
CA GLN A 476 -25.18 25.75 -29.82
C GLN A 476 -24.31 26.95 -30.21
N VAL A 477 -24.92 28.13 -30.26
CA VAL A 477 -24.21 29.40 -30.50
C VAL A 477 -23.53 29.82 -29.20
N VAL A 478 -22.22 30.02 -29.23
CA VAL A 478 -21.47 30.62 -28.13
C VAL A 478 -21.19 32.07 -28.49
N ARG A 479 -21.57 32.99 -27.59
CA ARG A 479 -21.26 34.42 -27.71
C ARG A 479 -20.22 34.78 -26.67
N ALA A 480 -19.22 35.56 -27.06
CA ALA A 480 -18.20 36.06 -26.16
C ALA A 480 -17.81 37.50 -26.53
N LYS A 481 -17.30 38.23 -25.55
CA LYS A 481 -16.63 39.52 -25.78
C LYS A 481 -15.14 39.31 -25.65
N PHE A 482 -14.37 39.98 -26.50
CA PHE A 482 -12.92 39.97 -26.39
C PHE A 482 -12.35 41.37 -26.20
N ALA A 483 -11.20 41.43 -25.54
CA ALA A 483 -10.41 42.64 -25.41
C ALA A 483 -8.92 42.31 -25.57
N TYR A 484 -8.22 43.21 -26.25
CA TYR A 484 -6.79 43.13 -26.48
C TYR A 484 -6.10 44.32 -25.82
N TYR A 485 -5.15 44.00 -24.97
CA TYR A 485 -4.39 44.96 -24.18
C TYR A 485 -2.91 44.89 -24.52
N VAL A 486 -2.25 46.03 -24.42
CA VAL A 486 -0.81 46.16 -24.65
C VAL A 486 -0.16 46.91 -23.50
N CYS A 487 1.00 46.43 -23.05
CA CYS A 487 1.90 47.20 -22.19
C CYS A 487 2.92 47.92 -23.08
N PRO A 488 2.83 49.25 -23.26
CA PRO A 488 3.70 49.98 -24.19
C PRO A 488 5.13 50.18 -23.67
N ASN A 489 5.33 50.13 -22.35
CA ASN A 489 6.62 50.31 -21.70
C ASN A 489 6.60 49.74 -20.28
N GLU A 490 7.66 49.03 -19.88
CA GLU A 490 7.83 48.44 -18.54
C GLU A 490 7.81 49.48 -17.41
N VAL A 491 8.05 50.76 -17.72
CA VAL A 491 8.05 51.85 -16.73
C VAL A 491 6.64 52.24 -16.25
N THR A 492 5.63 52.13 -17.12
CA THR A 492 4.24 52.50 -16.78
C THR A 492 3.45 51.38 -16.10
N ASP A 493 3.89 50.12 -16.28
CA ASP A 493 3.34 48.88 -15.70
C ASP A 493 1.80 48.71 -15.83
N ALA A 494 1.20 49.37 -16.83
CA ALA A 494 -0.25 49.44 -17.00
C ALA A 494 -0.66 48.93 -18.39
N MET A 495 -1.58 47.97 -18.40
CA MET A 495 -2.16 47.42 -19.62
C MET A 495 -3.17 48.39 -20.23
N MET A 496 -2.95 48.80 -21.48
CA MET A 496 -3.83 49.71 -22.21
C MET A 496 -4.73 48.97 -23.18
N LEU A 497 -6.05 49.23 -23.12
CA LEU A 497 -7.01 48.69 -24.08
C LEU A 497 -6.73 49.26 -25.48
N THR A 498 -6.52 48.33 -26.42
CA THR A 498 -6.15 48.64 -27.81
C THR A 498 -7.25 48.25 -28.78
N CYS A 499 -7.85 47.09 -28.58
CA CYS A 499 -8.91 46.59 -29.44
C CYS A 499 -9.96 45.84 -28.60
N SER A 500 -11.22 45.92 -28.98
CA SER A 500 -12.31 45.13 -28.40
C SER A 500 -13.31 44.73 -29.45
N GLY A 501 -14.04 43.64 -29.22
CA GLY A 501 -15.13 43.24 -30.10
C GLY A 501 -15.88 42.02 -29.58
N ASN A 502 -16.72 41.48 -30.45
CA ASN A 502 -17.60 40.36 -30.18
C ASN A 502 -17.17 39.13 -30.98
N LEU A 503 -17.35 37.96 -30.39
CA LEU A 503 -17.06 36.66 -30.97
C LEU A 503 -18.32 35.82 -30.94
N VAL A 504 -18.75 35.32 -32.10
CA VAL A 504 -19.91 34.44 -32.24
C VAL A 504 -19.46 33.14 -32.89
N ILE A 505 -19.57 32.05 -32.14
CA ILE A 505 -19.11 30.72 -32.55
C ILE A 505 -20.33 29.84 -32.72
N LEU A 506 -20.53 29.33 -33.93
CA LEU A 506 -21.53 28.31 -34.19
C LEU A 506 -20.87 26.94 -34.06
N LEU A 507 -21.29 26.15 -33.08
CA LEU A 507 -20.76 24.80 -32.88
C LEU A 507 -21.47 23.80 -33.80
N GLY A 508 -20.69 22.92 -34.43
CA GLY A 508 -21.21 21.81 -35.21
C GLY A 508 -21.79 20.70 -34.32
N LEU A 509 -22.74 19.94 -34.87
CA LEU A 509 -23.22 18.72 -34.24
C LEU A 509 -22.17 17.62 -34.42
N ALA A 510 -21.70 17.05 -33.31
CA ALA A 510 -20.88 15.84 -33.35
C ALA A 510 -21.82 14.65 -33.58
N ASP A 511 -21.81 14.06 -34.79
CA ASP A 511 -22.56 12.82 -35.05
C ASP A 511 -21.67 11.59 -34.86
N SER A 512 -22.28 10.54 -34.33
CA SER A 512 -21.58 9.30 -33.98
C SER A 512 -21.41 8.39 -35.20
N GLY A 513 -20.20 8.36 -35.76
CA GLY A 513 -19.71 7.22 -36.55
C GLY A 513 -19.63 7.36 -38.07
N ASN A 514 -20.15 8.44 -38.67
CA ASN A 514 -19.85 8.82 -40.05
C ASN A 514 -19.35 10.27 -40.04
N GLY A 515 -18.31 10.58 -40.83
CA GLY A 515 -17.62 11.88 -40.82
C GLY A 515 -18.55 13.10 -40.82
N PRO A 516 -18.04 14.28 -40.42
CA PRO A 516 -18.86 15.46 -40.09
C PRO A 516 -19.80 15.83 -41.24
N THR A 517 -21.06 15.45 -41.15
CA THR A 517 -22.11 15.99 -42.02
C THR A 517 -22.51 17.35 -41.45
N LEU A 518 -22.02 18.44 -42.08
CA LEU A 518 -22.53 19.78 -41.82
C LEU A 518 -24.04 19.80 -42.09
N ALA A 519 -24.83 19.69 -41.03
CA ALA A 519 -26.25 20.01 -41.08
C ALA A 519 -26.39 21.49 -41.46
N SER A 520 -26.69 21.76 -42.74
CA SER A 520 -27.09 23.08 -43.29
C SER A 520 -26.49 24.28 -42.55
N GLY A 521 -25.16 24.39 -42.53
CA GLY A 521 -24.47 25.53 -41.93
C GLY A 521 -24.74 26.81 -42.75
N PRO A 522 -24.47 28.00 -42.17
CA PRO A 522 -24.57 29.26 -42.92
C PRO A 522 -23.64 29.22 -44.12
N VAL A 523 -24.22 29.25 -45.32
CA VAL A 523 -23.47 29.33 -46.59
C VAL A 523 -23.04 30.79 -46.77
N LEU A 524 -21.74 31.02 -46.95
CA LEU A 524 -21.25 32.34 -47.36
C LEU A 524 -21.97 32.75 -48.65
N PRO A 525 -22.47 33.99 -48.78
CA PRO A 525 -23.12 34.42 -50.00
C PRO A 525 -22.16 34.24 -51.20
N GLY A 526 -22.68 33.75 -52.31
CA GLY A 526 -21.91 33.60 -53.54
C GLY A 526 -21.35 34.95 -53.99
N ARG A 527 -20.15 34.94 -54.60
CA ARG A 527 -19.56 36.17 -55.16
C ARG A 527 -20.46 36.69 -56.28
N GLY A 528 -20.80 37.98 -56.25
CA GLY A 528 -21.53 38.64 -57.33
C GLY A 528 -20.69 38.75 -58.61
N PRO A 529 -21.33 38.98 -59.77
CA PRO A 529 -20.61 39.20 -61.03
C PRO A 529 -19.74 40.46 -60.97
N ILE A 530 -18.63 40.46 -61.72
CA ILE A 530 -17.80 41.65 -61.90
C ILE A 530 -18.58 42.66 -62.76
N PRO A 531 -18.67 43.95 -62.36
CA PRO A 531 -19.35 44.97 -63.14
C PRO A 531 -18.76 45.13 -64.55
N ASP A 532 -19.62 45.34 -65.55
CA ASP A 532 -19.19 45.48 -66.97
C ASP A 532 -18.28 46.70 -67.21
N ASN A 533 -18.34 47.71 -66.34
CA ASN A 533 -17.48 48.90 -66.38
C ASN A 533 -16.20 48.78 -65.53
N ALA A 534 -15.86 47.57 -65.08
CA ALA A 534 -14.63 47.34 -64.34
C ALA A 534 -13.40 47.56 -65.23
N VAL A 535 -12.39 48.21 -64.67
CA VAL A 535 -11.10 48.47 -65.31
C VAL A 535 -10.03 47.65 -64.61
N HIS A 536 -9.18 47.03 -65.41
CA HIS A 536 -8.03 46.31 -64.93
C HIS A 536 -6.99 47.25 -64.31
N VAL A 537 -6.51 46.90 -63.13
CA VAL A 537 -5.44 47.59 -62.42
C VAL A 537 -4.34 46.59 -62.09
N ASP A 538 -3.12 46.91 -62.52
CA ASP A 538 -1.95 46.09 -62.24
C ASP A 538 -1.50 46.21 -60.77
N GLY A 539 -1.02 45.12 -60.20
CA GLY A 539 -0.56 45.06 -58.81
C GLY A 539 0.59 46.01 -58.50
N GLU A 540 1.51 46.24 -59.43
CA GLU A 540 2.66 47.14 -59.22
C GLU A 540 2.18 48.58 -58.98
N ALA A 541 1.23 49.04 -59.79
CA ALA A 541 0.62 50.36 -59.63
C ALA A 541 -0.14 50.51 -58.30
N ILE A 542 -0.77 49.43 -57.81
CA ILE A 542 -1.47 49.42 -56.52
C ILE A 542 -0.49 49.58 -55.36
N HIS A 543 0.62 48.83 -55.38
CA HIS A 543 1.63 48.91 -54.33
C HIS A 543 2.43 50.21 -54.37
N GLU A 544 2.67 50.79 -55.55
CA GLU A 544 3.25 52.13 -55.68
C GLU A 544 2.35 53.20 -55.04
N MET A 545 1.03 53.13 -55.29
CA MET A 545 0.05 54.02 -54.66
C MET A 545 0.09 53.90 -53.13
N PHE A 546 0.19 52.68 -52.58
CA PHE A 546 0.33 52.48 -51.13
C PHE A 546 1.62 53.11 -50.58
N GLY A 547 2.74 52.92 -51.27
CA GLY A 547 4.02 53.53 -50.89
C GLY A 547 3.97 55.07 -50.84
N GLN A 548 3.28 55.70 -51.80
CA GLN A 548 3.14 57.16 -51.86
C GLN A 548 2.38 57.75 -50.66
N ILE A 549 1.41 57.00 -50.09
CA ILE A 549 0.64 57.44 -48.92
C ILE A 549 1.23 56.97 -47.58
N GLY A 550 2.39 56.30 -47.61
CA GLY A 550 3.09 55.82 -46.42
C GLY A 550 2.68 54.44 -45.92
N LEU A 551 2.02 53.63 -46.75
CA LEU A 551 1.75 52.21 -46.49
C LEU A 551 2.82 51.36 -47.21
N GLY A 552 3.80 50.87 -46.46
CA GLY A 552 4.88 50.01 -46.93
C GLY A 552 4.52 48.54 -46.80
N TYR A 553 3.84 47.99 -47.81
CA TYR A 553 3.58 46.55 -47.85
C TYR A 553 4.72 45.80 -48.54
N HIS A 554 5.24 44.77 -47.87
CA HIS A 554 6.34 43.93 -48.37
C HIS A 554 6.02 42.45 -48.18
N ASP A 555 6.81 41.59 -48.85
CA ASP A 555 6.71 40.13 -48.78
C ASP A 555 5.26 39.64 -48.95
N GLY A 556 4.73 38.91 -47.97
CA GLY A 556 3.37 38.35 -48.00
C GLY A 556 2.26 39.40 -48.09
N PHE A 557 2.49 40.63 -47.61
CA PHE A 557 1.52 41.73 -47.73
C PHE A 557 1.50 42.37 -49.12
N ALA A 558 2.54 42.15 -49.94
CA ALA A 558 2.64 42.62 -51.33
C ALA A 558 2.13 41.57 -52.35
N ALA A 559 1.20 40.71 -51.95
CA ALA A 559 0.78 39.55 -52.74
C ALA A 559 -0.28 39.85 -53.83
N MET A 560 -0.90 41.03 -53.81
CA MET A 560 -1.90 41.42 -54.80
C MET A 560 -1.26 41.57 -56.20
N LYS A 561 -1.71 40.78 -57.17
CA LYS A 561 -1.18 40.74 -58.54
C LYS A 561 -1.97 41.59 -59.52
N SER A 562 -3.29 41.56 -59.40
CA SER A 562 -4.18 42.33 -60.26
C SER A 562 -5.51 42.58 -59.56
N CYS A 563 -6.22 43.61 -60.01
CA CYS A 563 -7.55 43.93 -59.52
C CYS A 563 -8.45 44.42 -60.65
N GLU A 564 -9.67 43.91 -60.72
CA GLU A 564 -10.74 44.47 -61.56
C GLU A 564 -11.55 45.46 -60.72
N ARG A 565 -11.58 46.73 -61.13
CA ARG A 565 -12.10 47.84 -60.31
C ARG A 565 -13.22 48.60 -61.00
N ALA A 566 -14.29 48.89 -60.28
CA ALA A 566 -15.22 49.99 -60.56
C ALA A 566 -15.37 50.88 -59.31
N LEU A 567 -15.94 52.09 -59.41
CA LEU A 567 -16.13 52.93 -58.22
C LEU A 567 -17.01 52.20 -57.18
N GLY A 568 -16.46 51.95 -55.99
CA GLY A 568 -17.13 51.19 -54.94
C GLY A 568 -17.07 49.66 -55.09
N TYR A 569 -16.29 49.15 -56.05
CA TYR A 569 -16.12 47.71 -56.29
C TYR A 569 -14.67 47.37 -56.65
N ALA A 570 -14.14 46.31 -56.04
CA ALA A 570 -12.86 45.73 -56.41
C ALA A 570 -12.90 44.21 -56.31
N ALA A 571 -12.39 43.53 -57.34
CA ALA A 571 -12.14 42.10 -57.34
C ALA A 571 -10.65 41.86 -57.53
N ALA A 572 -9.95 41.60 -56.43
CA ALA A 572 -8.50 41.40 -56.42
C ALA A 572 -8.13 39.91 -56.56
N THR A 573 -7.04 39.65 -57.27
CA THR A 573 -6.36 38.36 -57.31
C THR A 573 -4.99 38.51 -56.63
N ALA A 574 -4.74 37.70 -55.61
CA ALA A 574 -3.48 37.67 -54.88
C ALA A 574 -2.89 36.25 -54.90
N VAL A 575 -1.56 36.16 -54.92
CA VAL A 575 -0.84 34.89 -55.02
C VAL A 575 0.32 34.88 -54.03
N TRP A 576 0.39 33.82 -53.23
CA TRP A 576 1.49 33.56 -52.31
C TRP A 576 2.29 32.34 -52.80
N PRO A 577 3.64 32.35 -52.72
CA PRO A 577 4.47 31.19 -53.03
C PRO A 577 4.10 29.94 -52.20
N ALA A 578 4.26 28.73 -52.73
CA ALA A 578 3.89 27.48 -52.05
C ALA A 578 4.73 27.19 -50.78
N ASP A 579 5.99 27.67 -50.76
CA ASP A 579 6.94 27.67 -49.65
C ASP A 579 6.73 28.84 -48.67
N ALA A 580 6.01 29.88 -49.10
CA ALA A 580 5.49 30.95 -48.25
C ALA A 580 4.00 30.77 -47.93
N SER A 581 3.47 29.55 -48.16
CA SER A 581 2.06 29.29 -47.95
C SER A 581 1.75 29.39 -46.46
N VAL A 582 0.68 30.10 -46.17
CA VAL A 582 0.16 30.32 -44.82
C VAL A 582 -0.12 29.00 -44.05
N ASP A 583 -0.14 27.86 -44.75
CA ASP A 583 -0.35 26.53 -44.20
C ASP A 583 0.94 25.76 -43.87
N THR A 584 2.14 26.23 -44.22
CA THR A 584 3.41 25.47 -44.00
C THR A 584 3.89 25.39 -42.55
N TYR A 585 3.19 25.97 -41.57
CA TYR A 585 3.52 25.82 -40.14
C TYR A 585 2.63 24.79 -39.40
N ALA A 586 1.76 24.07 -40.12
CA ALA A 586 0.98 22.98 -39.55
C ALA A 586 1.77 21.66 -39.53
N ASP A 587 2.47 21.39 -38.41
CA ASP A 587 3.01 20.05 -38.13
C ASP A 587 1.82 19.07 -37.93
N ALA A 588 1.59 18.20 -38.93
CA ALA A 588 0.42 17.31 -39.03
C ALA A 588 0.39 16.13 -38.02
N ALA A 589 1.22 16.16 -36.97
CA ALA A 589 1.43 15.00 -36.07
C ALA A 589 0.91 15.20 -34.62
N SER A 590 0.35 16.36 -34.26
CA SER A 590 -0.20 16.59 -32.91
C SER A 590 -1.68 16.96 -32.94
N PRO A 591 -2.57 16.22 -32.25
CA PRO A 591 -3.96 16.63 -32.05
C PRO A 591 -4.01 17.74 -31.00
N GLY A 592 -3.85 19.00 -31.44
CA GLY A 592 -3.93 20.22 -30.65
C GLY A 592 -3.61 21.44 -31.53
N PRO A 593 -4.01 22.68 -31.15
CA PRO A 593 -3.65 23.88 -31.90
C PRO A 593 -2.13 24.04 -31.94
N SER A 594 -1.51 23.66 -33.05
CA SER A 594 -0.06 23.75 -33.24
C SER A 594 0.39 25.22 -33.25
N SER A 595 1.64 25.47 -32.86
CA SER A 595 2.20 26.81 -32.59
C SER A 595 2.09 27.79 -33.77
N GLY A 596 1.93 27.31 -35.01
CA GLY A 596 1.78 28.12 -36.22
C GLY A 596 0.57 27.80 -37.11
N SER A 597 -0.43 27.06 -36.63
CA SER A 597 -1.69 26.86 -37.38
C SER A 597 -2.65 28.01 -37.11
N TYR A 598 -2.98 28.77 -38.16
CA TYR A 598 -3.93 29.87 -38.11
C TYR A 598 -5.31 29.46 -38.63
N VAL A 599 -6.38 29.76 -37.88
CA VAL A 599 -7.76 29.68 -38.41
C VAL A 599 -7.96 30.65 -39.58
N LEU A 600 -7.39 31.84 -39.46
CA LEU A 600 -7.35 32.88 -40.49
C LEU A 600 -6.05 33.64 -40.30
N HIS A 601 -5.19 33.66 -41.32
CA HIS A 601 -3.90 34.33 -41.20
C HIS A 601 -4.05 35.83 -41.47
N PRO A 602 -3.43 36.70 -40.65
CA PRO A 602 -3.58 38.15 -40.78
C PRO A 602 -3.19 38.69 -42.16
N VAL A 603 -2.10 38.18 -42.74
CA VAL A 603 -1.60 38.61 -44.07
C VAL A 603 -2.67 38.45 -45.16
N ILE A 604 -3.38 37.32 -45.20
CA ILE A 604 -4.40 37.08 -46.24
C ILE A 604 -5.56 38.06 -46.06
N LEU A 605 -6.00 38.23 -44.81
CA LEU A 605 -7.11 39.11 -44.49
C LEU A 605 -6.75 40.59 -44.74
N ASP A 606 -5.51 41.00 -44.45
CA ASP A 606 -5.03 42.35 -44.71
C ASP A 606 -4.95 42.65 -46.21
N VAL A 607 -4.45 41.72 -47.03
CA VAL A 607 -4.48 41.85 -48.50
C VAL A 607 -5.91 41.95 -49.03
N ALA A 608 -6.88 41.30 -48.38
CA ALA A 608 -8.30 41.51 -48.70
C ALA A 608 -8.78 42.93 -48.32
N PHE A 609 -8.30 43.50 -47.21
CA PHE A 609 -8.59 44.89 -46.84
C PHE A 609 -7.95 45.90 -47.80
N GLN A 610 -6.75 45.62 -48.32
CA GLN A 610 -6.09 46.45 -49.32
C GLN A 610 -6.98 46.67 -50.57
N ALA A 611 -7.80 45.67 -50.95
CA ALA A 611 -8.72 45.80 -52.09
C ALA A 611 -9.78 46.90 -51.88
N LEU A 612 -10.10 47.28 -50.64
CA LEU A 612 -11.04 48.37 -50.34
C LEU A 612 -10.48 49.74 -50.78
N PHE A 613 -9.16 49.94 -50.66
CA PHE A 613 -8.50 51.15 -51.17
C PHE A 613 -8.62 51.23 -52.68
N VAL A 614 -8.42 50.10 -53.36
CA VAL A 614 -8.59 50.01 -54.82
C VAL A 614 -10.05 50.23 -55.19
N ALA A 615 -11.04 49.72 -54.47
CA ALA A 615 -12.46 50.02 -54.73
C ALA A 615 -12.76 51.53 -54.63
N HIS A 616 -12.08 52.22 -53.71
CA HIS A 616 -12.26 53.66 -53.46
C HIS A 616 -11.59 54.52 -54.54
N ALA A 617 -10.30 54.28 -54.84
CA ALA A 617 -9.49 55.15 -55.69
C ALA A 617 -8.71 54.37 -56.75
N TYR A 618 -8.54 54.98 -57.94
CA TYR A 618 -7.65 54.45 -58.97
C TYR A 618 -6.22 54.88 -58.64
N PRO A 619 -5.17 54.05 -58.83
CA PRO A 619 -3.79 54.42 -58.48
C PRO A 619 -3.33 55.78 -58.99
N ALA A 620 -3.60 56.10 -60.27
CA ALA A 620 -3.22 57.38 -60.86
C ALA A 620 -4.14 58.56 -60.51
N SER A 621 -5.24 58.35 -59.77
CA SER A 621 -6.21 59.41 -59.47
C SER A 621 -5.78 60.35 -58.34
N LEU A 622 -4.79 59.95 -57.53
CA LEU A 622 -4.30 60.70 -56.37
C LEU A 622 -5.40 61.06 -55.33
N LEU A 623 -6.55 60.38 -55.37
CA LEU A 623 -7.65 60.60 -54.41
C LEU A 623 -7.33 60.12 -53.00
N LEU A 624 -6.33 59.23 -52.85
CA LEU A 624 -5.79 58.80 -51.57
C LEU A 624 -4.59 59.68 -51.22
N GLU A 625 -4.78 60.61 -50.28
CA GLU A 625 -3.74 61.56 -49.88
C GLU A 625 -3.01 61.17 -48.58
N ARG A 626 -3.54 60.20 -47.84
CA ARG A 626 -3.05 59.83 -46.49
C ARG A 626 -3.20 58.32 -46.26
N ALA A 627 -2.28 57.75 -45.48
CA ALA A 627 -2.45 56.41 -44.93
C ALA A 627 -3.75 56.32 -44.11
N MET A 628 -4.58 55.33 -44.42
CA MET A 628 -5.78 55.00 -43.64
C MET A 628 -5.56 53.65 -42.99
N LEU A 629 -5.99 53.51 -41.74
CA LEU A 629 -5.93 52.26 -40.99
C LEU A 629 -7.35 51.84 -40.61
N PRO A 630 -7.63 50.53 -40.50
CA PRO A 630 -8.90 50.06 -39.97
C PRO A 630 -9.10 50.57 -38.53
N SER A 631 -10.17 51.31 -38.30
CA SER A 631 -10.59 51.76 -36.97
C SER A 631 -11.79 50.97 -36.43
N HIS A 632 -12.61 50.42 -37.33
CA HIS A 632 -13.77 49.61 -36.99
C HIS A 632 -14.00 48.55 -38.06
N ILE A 633 -14.32 47.32 -37.63
CA ILE A 633 -14.72 46.21 -38.51
C ILE A 633 -16.06 45.68 -38.01
N ASP A 634 -17.13 45.93 -38.76
CA ASP A 634 -18.49 45.53 -38.42
C ASP A 634 -18.60 44.01 -38.28
N ARG A 635 -18.12 43.26 -39.28
CA ARG A 635 -18.19 41.79 -39.27
C ARG A 635 -17.19 41.12 -40.19
N VAL A 636 -16.52 40.09 -39.68
CA VAL A 636 -15.77 39.10 -40.46
C VAL A 636 -16.36 37.72 -40.18
N LEU A 637 -16.91 37.08 -41.21
CA LEU A 637 -17.46 35.72 -41.14
C LEU A 637 -16.50 34.75 -41.83
N SER A 638 -16.06 33.72 -41.12
CA SER A 638 -15.20 32.65 -41.61
C SER A 638 -15.84 31.28 -41.39
N LEU A 639 -15.62 30.38 -42.35
CA LEU A 639 -15.95 28.96 -42.24
C LEU A 639 -14.63 28.20 -42.03
N PRO A 640 -14.24 27.92 -40.78
CA PRO A 640 -13.02 27.16 -40.52
C PRO A 640 -13.12 25.78 -41.19
N ARG A 641 -12.03 25.35 -41.83
CA ARG A 641 -11.94 24.08 -42.53
C ARG A 641 -11.74 22.89 -41.60
#